data_AF-A0A6P8S6E5-F1
#
_entry.id   AF-A0A6P8S6E5-F1
#
_cell.length_a   1.000
_cell.length_b   1.000
_cell.length_c   1.000
_cell.angle_alpha   90.00
_cell.angle_beta   90.00
_cell.angle_gamma   90.00
#
_symmetry.space_group_name_H-M   'P 1'
#
loop_
_entity.id
_entity.type
_entity.pdbx_description
1 polymer ?
#
loop_
_entity_poly.entity_id
_entity_poly.type
_entity_poly.pdbx_seq_one_letter_code
_entity_poly.pdbx_strand_id
1 'polypeptide(L)'
;MEPGALTSDLEAADGLVILRYEEYITKLLVTIAELNNKIECLQQQTGSREDDEYADQCSQYTASLPRYVWKPPSYSDFETSSFPEPYAGEDESSDLFLELQKVVASLERMVYSRRNLTTSPINSITAMGDGDLSLAREEWALTTKVLEEIEQGLGITTVEGSQYEQEISSFRDRNTALRVVLGDKELELDRSKVTMKAFQEERDKLQRKVHELQTCLQKMEAPLSPTTRYSELLSTGRTNSLAHEEELWAVQDAFRNPVMLAKNLVHCLQTILGAQHLYQLLSLQPQPIASHGSIRNLEEETQRLRGDLDKLWILNDLLAETLEECKNHSEKLSMVLGKQESKSTMLRLALQCSERCMEVYEALLAQAEWKQELLQQQVTGRNISCPGGSQRWPRAPRDLDSAVKLMILEAKKVLNKGDPKEAEKANAEANFPYSWSLVVLSSKDKVLLKDYVQKLKEDQTSVIVTLASLREDGVCYCTQVAHLNDVIRSKVDDAIEAVLDILPGMAEKPQLDRIQLQQDLTATREEISELKTRLHIAEKVKRILELQTLAHGAQEGACLLLTEHLQWELDEWTGKQPLNVSSGSSTGDSCSMGTDSEGETSFTRAEGNPSVIQELIQSLARSSELKDHIRVLLTALEKSVKDSNSQKLQSVQITMDIFRAHSDLIFAYKNSKKKYKDQLEKLQLQMASMSEQHKEEIHCLKETIQRLEECQEAKTSGETLL
;
A
#
# COMPACT_ATOMS: atom_id res chain seq x y z
N MET A 1 71.35 -41.70 -25.85
CA MET A 1 70.60 -41.45 -24.60
C MET A 1 69.53 -40.43 -24.96
N GLU A 2 68.29 -40.86 -24.87
CA GLU A 2 67.12 -40.21 -25.48
C GLU A 2 66.70 -38.92 -24.76
N PRO A 3 66.32 -37.87 -25.51
CA PRO A 3 65.65 -36.68 -24.99
C PRO A 3 64.12 -36.84 -25.16
N GLY A 4 63.54 -37.86 -24.53
CA GLY A 4 62.10 -38.18 -24.67
C GLY A 4 61.33 -38.34 -23.35
N ALA A 5 62.02 -38.27 -22.20
CA ALA A 5 61.42 -38.68 -20.91
C ALA A 5 60.98 -37.52 -20.00
N LEU A 6 61.26 -36.26 -20.34
CA LEU A 6 60.95 -35.11 -19.46
C LEU A 6 59.72 -34.30 -19.90
N THR A 7 59.29 -34.43 -21.15
CA THR A 7 58.07 -33.76 -21.65
C THR A 7 56.80 -34.56 -21.33
N SER A 8 56.90 -35.88 -21.19
CA SER A 8 55.77 -36.75 -20.83
C SER A 8 55.24 -36.52 -19.42
N ASP A 9 56.12 -36.16 -18.47
CA ASP A 9 55.75 -36.04 -17.06
C ASP A 9 55.03 -34.72 -16.75
N LEU A 10 55.27 -33.68 -17.54
CA LEU A 10 54.59 -32.38 -17.42
C LEU A 10 53.19 -32.41 -18.05
N GLU A 11 53.04 -33.05 -19.22
CA GLU A 11 51.73 -33.25 -19.86
C GLU A 11 50.84 -34.21 -19.05
N ALA A 12 51.43 -35.20 -18.37
CA ALA A 12 50.68 -36.08 -17.47
C ALA A 12 50.18 -35.36 -16.21
N ALA A 13 50.92 -34.37 -15.70
CA ALA A 13 50.52 -33.56 -14.55
C ALA A 13 49.36 -32.60 -14.89
N ASP A 14 49.40 -31.96 -16.04
CA ASP A 14 48.29 -31.11 -16.53
C ASP A 14 47.04 -31.95 -16.85
N GLY A 15 47.20 -33.15 -17.42
CA GLY A 15 46.09 -34.09 -17.62
C GLY A 15 45.40 -34.49 -16.32
N LEU A 16 46.15 -34.70 -15.24
CA LEU A 16 45.60 -35.00 -13.90
C LEU A 16 44.82 -33.83 -13.29
N VAL A 17 45.26 -32.59 -13.53
CA VAL A 17 44.56 -31.38 -13.07
C VAL A 17 43.27 -31.17 -13.85
N ILE A 18 43.28 -31.39 -15.16
CA ILE A 18 42.09 -31.31 -16.03
C ILE A 18 41.06 -32.37 -15.60
N LEU A 19 41.48 -33.60 -15.35
CA LEU A 19 40.60 -34.67 -14.87
C LEU A 19 39.96 -34.35 -13.51
N ARG A 20 40.68 -33.65 -12.61
CA ARG A 20 40.11 -33.18 -11.33
C ARG A 20 39.02 -32.14 -11.53
N TYR A 21 39.22 -31.21 -12.47
CA TYR A 21 38.21 -30.21 -12.80
C TYR A 21 36.99 -30.84 -13.49
N GLU A 22 37.19 -31.80 -14.40
CA GLU A 22 36.10 -32.56 -15.00
C GLU A 22 35.31 -33.38 -13.94
N GLU A 23 35.99 -33.99 -12.98
CA GLU A 23 35.35 -34.70 -11.86
C GLU A 23 34.56 -33.74 -10.95
N TYR A 24 35.05 -32.51 -10.74
CA TYR A 24 34.33 -31.49 -9.98
C TYR A 24 33.10 -30.97 -10.75
N ILE A 25 33.24 -30.73 -12.06
CA ILE A 25 32.14 -30.27 -12.93
C ILE A 25 31.05 -31.34 -13.00
N THR A 26 31.40 -32.61 -13.15
CA THR A 26 30.43 -33.72 -13.18
C THR A 26 29.72 -33.88 -11.84
N LYS A 27 30.43 -33.76 -10.70
CA LYS A 27 29.79 -33.72 -9.37
C LYS A 27 28.82 -32.54 -9.24
N LEU A 28 29.22 -31.36 -9.70
CA LEU A 28 28.36 -30.18 -9.69
C LEU A 28 27.11 -30.40 -10.53
N LEU A 29 27.24 -30.94 -11.75
CA LEU A 29 26.11 -31.24 -12.62
C LEU A 29 25.16 -32.29 -12.03
N VAL A 30 25.68 -33.30 -11.32
CA VAL A 30 24.85 -34.27 -10.58
C VAL A 30 24.09 -33.58 -9.45
N THR A 31 24.75 -32.71 -8.67
CA THR A 31 24.05 -31.96 -7.60
C THR A 31 22.99 -31.01 -8.15
N ILE A 32 23.24 -30.38 -9.32
CA ILE A 32 22.25 -29.53 -10.00
C ILE A 32 21.07 -30.38 -10.48
N ALA A 33 21.31 -31.57 -11.02
CA ALA A 33 20.25 -32.48 -11.43
C ALA A 33 19.42 -33.00 -10.24
N GLU A 34 20.05 -33.31 -9.12
CA GLU A 34 19.37 -33.70 -7.87
C GLU A 34 18.54 -32.56 -7.29
N LEU A 35 19.05 -31.33 -7.31
CA LEU A 35 18.32 -30.14 -6.88
C LEU A 35 17.15 -29.83 -7.82
N ASN A 36 17.33 -29.96 -9.14
CA ASN A 36 16.26 -29.76 -10.11
C ASN A 36 15.17 -30.82 -9.96
N ASN A 37 15.51 -32.09 -9.77
CA ASN A 37 14.54 -33.14 -9.43
C ASN A 37 13.81 -32.83 -8.12
N LYS A 38 14.51 -32.28 -7.11
CA LYS A 38 13.90 -31.92 -5.84
C LYS A 38 12.96 -30.71 -5.97
N ILE A 39 13.31 -29.74 -6.81
CA ILE A 39 12.44 -28.61 -7.17
C ILE A 39 11.22 -29.11 -7.94
N GLU A 40 11.39 -30.02 -8.89
CA GLU A 40 10.30 -30.60 -9.68
C GLU A 40 9.36 -31.45 -8.81
N CYS A 41 9.89 -32.24 -7.88
CA CYS A 41 9.09 -32.95 -6.87
C CYS A 41 8.34 -31.97 -5.96
N LEU A 42 8.96 -30.87 -5.52
CA LEU A 42 8.29 -29.85 -4.70
C LEU A 42 7.23 -29.09 -5.50
N GLN A 43 7.45 -28.83 -6.79
CA GLN A 43 6.48 -28.20 -7.67
C GLN A 43 5.30 -29.13 -7.97
N GLN A 44 5.53 -30.43 -8.18
CA GLN A 44 4.47 -31.43 -8.31
C GLN A 44 3.68 -31.60 -7.00
N GLN A 45 4.35 -31.56 -5.85
CA GLN A 45 3.71 -31.63 -4.54
C GLN A 45 2.96 -30.34 -4.17
N THR A 46 3.31 -29.20 -4.78
CA THR A 46 2.57 -27.93 -4.65
C THR A 46 1.40 -27.89 -5.63
N GLY A 47 1.57 -28.40 -6.86
CA GLY A 47 0.51 -28.52 -7.85
C GLY A 47 -0.57 -29.54 -7.49
N SER A 48 -0.23 -30.65 -6.82
CA SER A 48 -1.23 -31.63 -6.35
C SER A 48 -1.92 -31.23 -5.04
N ARG A 49 -1.54 -30.12 -4.41
CA ARG A 49 -2.11 -29.63 -3.15
C ARG A 49 -3.15 -28.53 -3.37
N GLU A 50 -3.16 -27.91 -4.54
CA GLU A 50 -4.15 -26.86 -4.88
C GLU A 50 -5.41 -27.44 -5.55
N ASP A 51 -5.35 -28.65 -6.14
CA ASP A 51 -6.47 -29.22 -6.91
C ASP A 51 -7.31 -30.31 -6.18
N ASP A 52 -6.89 -30.83 -5.01
CA ASP A 52 -7.59 -31.93 -4.31
C ASP A 52 -8.03 -31.64 -2.85
N GLU A 53 -7.85 -30.43 -2.33
CA GLU A 53 -8.35 -30.05 -0.98
C GLU A 53 -9.84 -29.66 -1.00
N TYR A 54 -10.71 -30.54 -1.51
CA TYR A 54 -12.16 -30.45 -1.30
C TYR A 54 -12.88 -31.81 -1.19
N ALA A 55 -12.23 -32.86 -0.70
CA ALA A 55 -12.90 -34.01 -0.07
C ALA A 55 -11.88 -34.95 0.59
N ASP A 56 -12.21 -35.47 1.77
CA ASP A 56 -11.61 -36.68 2.37
C ASP A 56 -10.12 -36.66 2.77
N GLN A 57 -9.85 -36.19 3.99
CA GLN A 57 -8.79 -36.76 4.84
C GLN A 57 -8.99 -36.45 6.33
N CYS A 58 -10.20 -36.75 6.82
CA CYS A 58 -10.46 -36.85 8.26
C CYS A 58 -10.44 -38.32 8.69
N SER A 59 -9.35 -39.05 8.44
CA SER A 59 -9.06 -40.34 9.09
C SER A 59 -7.67 -40.83 8.67
N GLN A 60 -6.89 -41.34 9.63
CA GLN A 60 -5.61 -42.05 9.47
C GLN A 60 -4.31 -41.23 9.56
N TYR A 61 -4.05 -40.54 10.67
CA TYR A 61 -2.66 -40.34 11.14
C TYR A 61 -2.60 -40.26 12.68
N THR A 62 -3.02 -41.34 13.34
CA THR A 62 -2.72 -41.60 14.76
C THR A 62 -2.23 -43.03 14.93
N ALA A 63 -1.10 -43.38 14.32
CA ALA A 63 -0.42 -44.64 14.60
C ALA A 63 1.04 -44.60 14.12
N SER A 64 1.94 -44.00 14.89
CA SER A 64 3.25 -44.60 15.25
C SER A 64 4.21 -43.64 15.98
N LEU A 65 4.50 -43.99 17.25
CA LEU A 65 5.69 -43.68 18.09
C LEU A 65 5.84 -42.27 18.72
N PRO A 66 6.50 -42.16 19.91
CA PRO A 66 6.45 -42.98 21.11
C PRO A 66 6.00 -42.18 22.36
N ARG A 67 5.26 -42.82 23.28
CA ARG A 67 4.87 -42.25 24.58
C ARG A 67 6.11 -41.99 25.45
N TYR A 68 6.41 -40.72 25.72
CA TYR A 68 7.16 -40.33 26.92
C TYR A 68 6.16 -39.95 28.01
N VAL A 69 6.13 -40.77 29.07
CA VAL A 69 5.42 -40.48 30.31
C VAL A 69 6.29 -39.50 31.10
N TRP A 70 5.84 -38.27 31.29
CA TRP A 70 6.43 -37.37 32.28
C TRP A 70 5.38 -36.98 33.32
N LYS A 71 5.65 -37.37 34.58
CA LYS A 71 4.88 -37.02 35.78
C LYS A 71 5.29 -35.63 36.27
N PRO A 72 4.37 -34.81 36.80
CA PRO A 72 4.73 -33.56 37.45
C PRO A 72 5.36 -33.82 38.84
N PRO A 73 6.31 -32.99 39.31
CA PRO A 73 6.84 -33.10 40.64
C PRO A 73 5.85 -32.54 41.67
N SER A 74 5.61 -33.36 42.69
CA SER A 74 4.97 -32.99 43.95
C SER A 74 5.83 -31.94 44.67
N TYR A 75 5.23 -30.82 45.05
CA TYR A 75 5.72 -29.96 46.12
C TYR A 75 4.56 -29.73 47.10
N SER A 76 4.62 -30.42 48.23
CA SER A 76 4.01 -29.97 49.47
C SER A 76 5.14 -29.49 50.38
N ASP A 77 4.88 -28.37 51.06
CA ASP A 77 5.22 -28.09 52.46
C ASP A 77 5.59 -26.61 52.63
N PHE A 78 4.66 -25.83 53.17
CA PHE A 78 4.89 -24.92 54.30
C PHE A 78 3.51 -24.52 54.89
N GLU A 79 3.19 -25.17 56.02
CA GLU A 79 2.63 -24.62 57.27
C GLU A 79 1.63 -23.44 57.15
N THR A 80 0.32 -23.67 57.30
CA THR A 80 -0.43 -23.62 58.57
C THR A 80 -0.14 -22.40 59.46
N SER A 81 -0.99 -21.38 59.39
CA SER A 81 -1.26 -20.53 60.56
C SER A 81 -2.76 -20.22 60.69
N SER A 82 -3.27 -20.67 61.83
CA SER A 82 -4.63 -20.65 62.35
C SER A 82 -5.25 -19.25 62.45
N PHE A 83 -6.54 -19.12 62.12
CA PHE A 83 -7.39 -18.09 62.71
C PHE A 83 -8.09 -18.67 63.95
N PRO A 84 -8.06 -17.98 65.10
CA PRO A 84 -8.70 -18.47 66.32
C PRO A 84 -10.18 -18.07 66.34
N GLU A 85 -11.03 -19.06 66.57
CA GLU A 85 -12.33 -18.87 67.17
C GLU A 85 -12.17 -19.00 68.69
N PRO A 86 -12.73 -18.07 69.48
CA PRO A 86 -13.20 -18.47 70.80
C PRO A 86 -14.55 -17.82 71.20
N TYR A 87 -15.50 -18.72 71.43
CA TYR A 87 -16.50 -18.77 72.52
C TYR A 87 -17.49 -17.62 72.78
N ALA A 88 -18.76 -18.03 72.59
CA ALA A 88 -19.87 -17.98 73.57
C ALA A 88 -20.50 -16.64 73.96
N GLY A 89 -21.82 -16.57 73.72
CA GLY A 89 -22.76 -15.86 74.57
C GLY A 89 -23.68 -14.89 73.84
N GLU A 90 -24.95 -15.30 73.77
CA GLU A 90 -26.13 -14.41 73.82
C GLU A 90 -26.50 -13.64 72.54
N ASP A 91 -27.44 -14.26 71.81
CA ASP A 91 -28.76 -13.67 71.51
C ASP A 91 -28.80 -12.19 71.08
N GLU A 92 -28.50 -11.93 69.81
CA GLU A 92 -29.12 -10.84 69.07
C GLU A 92 -29.23 -11.25 67.61
N SER A 93 -30.39 -11.79 67.23
CA SER A 93 -30.83 -11.91 65.84
C SER A 93 -30.87 -10.52 65.22
N SER A 94 -29.71 -10.03 64.80
CA SER A 94 -29.56 -8.85 63.98
C SER A 94 -30.10 -9.24 62.62
N ASP A 95 -31.39 -8.98 62.41
CA ASP A 95 -32.10 -9.30 61.18
C ASP A 95 -31.34 -8.71 59.99
N LEU A 96 -30.54 -9.55 59.35
CA LEU A 96 -29.81 -9.26 58.11
C LEU A 96 -30.76 -8.71 57.04
N PHE A 97 -32.02 -9.11 57.13
CA PHE A 97 -33.13 -8.59 56.34
C PHE A 97 -33.46 -7.12 56.65
N LEU A 98 -33.48 -6.72 57.92
CA LEU A 98 -33.71 -5.34 58.33
C LEU A 98 -32.51 -4.46 57.96
N GLU A 99 -31.30 -5.01 58.05
CA GLU A 99 -30.07 -4.34 57.63
C GLU A 99 -30.03 -4.16 56.10
N LEU A 100 -30.37 -5.20 55.34
CA LEU A 100 -30.52 -5.14 53.89
C LEU A 100 -31.62 -4.16 53.48
N GLN A 101 -32.77 -4.16 54.16
CA GLN A 101 -33.86 -3.23 53.91
C GLN A 101 -33.45 -1.79 54.23
N LYS A 102 -32.61 -1.57 55.25
CA LYS A 102 -32.05 -0.26 55.58
C LYS A 102 -31.03 0.22 54.54
N VAL A 103 -30.21 -0.69 54.01
CA VAL A 103 -29.26 -0.41 52.92
C VAL A 103 -30.01 -0.10 51.62
N VAL A 104 -31.03 -0.89 51.27
CA VAL A 104 -31.88 -0.65 50.10
C VAL A 104 -32.64 0.67 50.24
N ALA A 105 -33.24 0.95 51.40
CA ALA A 105 -33.92 2.22 51.64
C ALA A 105 -32.95 3.42 51.62
N SER A 106 -31.69 3.23 52.04
CA SER A 106 -30.64 4.25 51.93
C SER A 106 -30.24 4.49 50.47
N LEU A 107 -30.11 3.41 49.68
CA LEU A 107 -29.80 3.47 48.25
C LEU A 107 -30.94 4.13 47.47
N GLU A 108 -32.19 3.78 47.76
CA GLU A 108 -33.37 4.40 47.17
C GLU A 108 -33.43 5.89 47.49
N ARG A 109 -33.17 6.30 48.75
CA ARG A 109 -33.14 7.72 49.14
C ARG A 109 -32.01 8.48 48.44
N MET A 110 -30.87 7.84 48.21
CA MET A 110 -29.74 8.41 47.46
C MET A 110 -30.05 8.55 45.97
N VAL A 111 -30.65 7.53 45.34
CA VAL A 111 -31.09 7.56 43.94
C VAL A 111 -32.19 8.59 43.74
N TYR A 112 -33.12 8.70 44.69
CA TYR A 112 -34.18 9.72 44.66
C TYR A 112 -33.59 11.13 44.78
N SER A 113 -32.59 11.31 45.64
CA SER A 113 -31.87 12.59 45.77
C SER A 113 -31.13 12.96 44.47
N ARG A 114 -30.50 11.99 43.81
CA ARG A 114 -29.83 12.21 42.50
C ARG A 114 -30.83 12.51 41.38
N ARG A 115 -31.99 11.84 41.35
CA ARG A 115 -33.02 12.05 40.33
C ARG A 115 -33.70 13.41 40.46
N ASN A 116 -33.79 13.95 41.69
CA ASN A 116 -34.29 15.30 41.94
C ASN A 116 -33.26 16.39 41.60
N LEU A 117 -31.95 16.09 41.65
CA LEU A 117 -30.89 17.00 41.21
C LEU A 117 -30.76 17.08 39.69
N THR A 118 -31.04 15.99 38.96
CA THR A 118 -30.97 15.94 37.49
C THR A 118 -32.25 16.41 36.77
N THR A 119 -33.29 16.82 37.51
CA THR A 119 -34.60 17.23 36.95
C THR A 119 -34.95 18.70 37.19
N SER A 120 -33.95 19.59 37.18
CA SER A 120 -34.16 21.02 36.87
C SER A 120 -33.80 21.29 35.40
N PRO A 121 -34.57 22.12 34.67
CA PRO A 121 -34.76 21.99 33.23
C PRO A 121 -33.58 22.51 32.42
N ILE A 122 -32.97 21.63 31.62
CA ILE A 122 -32.06 22.00 30.52
C ILE A 122 -32.94 22.51 29.36
N ASN A 123 -33.41 23.75 29.48
CA ASN A 123 -34.04 24.52 28.41
C ASN A 123 -33.33 25.89 28.32
N SER A 124 -32.08 25.92 27.86
CA SER A 124 -31.46 27.09 27.20
C SER A 124 -30.00 26.79 26.83
N ILE A 125 -29.75 26.18 25.67
CA ILE A 125 -28.42 26.19 25.04
C ILE A 125 -28.52 27.05 23.78
N THR A 126 -28.49 28.36 23.97
CA THR A 126 -28.23 29.36 22.92
C THR A 126 -27.71 30.64 23.58
N ALA A 127 -26.50 30.55 24.18
CA ALA A 127 -25.54 31.64 24.41
C ALA A 127 -24.56 31.21 25.51
N MET A 128 -23.42 30.61 25.17
CA MET A 128 -22.39 30.25 26.15
C MET A 128 -21.40 31.41 26.31
N GLY A 129 -21.38 32.01 27.50
CA GLY A 129 -20.30 32.88 27.98
C GLY A 129 -19.30 32.09 28.83
N ASP A 130 -18.07 32.59 28.95
CA ASP A 130 -16.92 31.96 29.62
C ASP A 130 -17.15 31.53 31.08
N GLY A 131 -18.17 32.07 31.77
CA GLY A 131 -18.48 31.73 33.16
C GLY A 131 -18.98 30.30 33.36
N ASP A 132 -19.76 29.76 32.41
CA ASP A 132 -20.37 28.43 32.53
C ASP A 132 -19.37 27.31 32.26
N LEU A 133 -18.27 27.58 31.54
CA LEU A 133 -17.17 26.64 31.34
C LEU A 133 -16.36 26.42 32.62
N SER A 134 -16.31 27.41 33.53
CA SER A 134 -15.61 27.28 34.81
C SER A 134 -16.44 26.45 35.80
N LEU A 135 -17.75 26.68 35.85
CA LEU A 135 -18.66 25.89 36.69
C LEU A 135 -18.79 24.45 36.19
N ALA A 136 -18.92 24.24 34.88
CA ALA A 136 -18.90 22.90 34.31
C ALA A 136 -17.56 22.20 34.60
N ARG A 137 -16.43 22.91 34.52
CA ARG A 137 -15.11 22.34 34.87
C ARG A 137 -15.01 21.94 36.34
N GLU A 138 -15.53 22.75 37.26
CA GLU A 138 -15.59 22.40 38.69
C GLU A 138 -16.54 21.23 38.97
N GLU A 139 -17.69 21.18 38.30
CA GLU A 139 -18.63 20.06 38.41
C GLU A 139 -18.03 18.75 37.86
N TRP A 140 -17.34 18.80 36.71
CA TRP A 140 -16.61 17.66 36.17
C TRP A 140 -15.44 17.23 37.06
N ALA A 141 -14.74 18.17 37.69
CA ALA A 141 -13.67 17.89 38.65
C ALA A 141 -14.19 17.21 39.94
N LEU A 142 -15.36 17.62 40.43
CA LEU A 142 -16.02 16.97 41.56
C LEU A 142 -16.51 15.57 41.19
N THR A 143 -17.02 15.40 39.97
CA THR A 143 -17.51 14.10 39.49
C THR A 143 -16.37 13.08 39.29
N THR A 144 -15.23 13.54 38.80
CA THR A 144 -14.01 12.72 38.69
C THR A 144 -13.43 12.35 40.06
N LYS A 145 -13.45 13.27 41.02
CA LYS A 145 -13.01 12.98 42.40
C LYS A 145 -13.88 11.92 43.09
N VAL A 146 -15.20 11.96 42.88
CA VAL A 146 -16.11 10.93 43.42
C VAL A 146 -15.94 9.58 42.73
N LEU A 147 -15.63 9.56 41.43
CA LEU A 147 -15.25 8.34 40.71
C LEU A 147 -13.95 7.74 41.26
N GLU A 148 -12.95 8.57 41.52
CA GLU A 148 -11.66 8.16 42.09
C GLU A 148 -11.82 7.59 43.51
N GLU A 149 -12.69 8.17 44.35
CA GLU A 149 -13.05 7.64 45.67
C GLU A 149 -13.80 6.29 45.59
N ILE A 150 -14.64 6.10 44.56
CA ILE A 150 -15.33 4.83 44.30
C ILE A 150 -14.35 3.75 43.80
N GLU A 151 -13.40 4.12 42.94
CA GLU A 151 -12.35 3.23 42.43
C GLU A 151 -11.40 2.77 43.56
N GLN A 152 -11.05 3.67 44.48
CA GLN A 152 -10.28 3.36 45.69
C GLN A 152 -11.05 2.43 46.65
N GLY A 153 -12.38 2.58 46.73
CA GLY A 153 -13.25 1.70 47.53
C GLY A 153 -13.49 0.32 46.92
N LEU A 154 -13.38 0.18 45.59
CA LEU A 154 -13.63 -1.06 44.84
C LEU A 154 -12.37 -1.89 44.56
N GLY A 155 -11.17 -1.39 44.91
CA GLY A 155 -9.91 -2.14 44.73
C GLY A 155 -9.57 -2.45 43.27
N ILE A 156 -10.09 -1.68 42.32
CA ILE A 156 -9.74 -1.78 40.90
C ILE A 156 -8.31 -1.25 40.75
N THR A 157 -7.39 -2.11 40.33
CA THR A 157 -5.96 -1.80 40.28
C THR A 157 -5.68 -0.67 39.28
N THR A 158 -5.03 0.40 39.76
CA THR A 158 -4.60 1.60 39.01
C THR A 158 -3.55 1.35 37.91
N VAL A 159 -3.26 0.09 37.59
CA VAL A 159 -2.20 -0.30 36.65
C VAL A 159 -2.63 -0.01 35.20
N GLU A 160 -3.89 -0.29 34.83
CA GLU A 160 -4.36 -0.07 33.46
C GLU A 160 -4.59 1.42 33.15
N GLY A 161 -5.12 2.20 34.11
CA GLY A 161 -5.27 3.65 33.96
C GLY A 161 -3.94 4.38 33.74
N SER A 162 -2.90 4.00 34.49
CA SER A 162 -1.56 4.60 34.34
C SER A 162 -0.90 4.32 32.99
N GLN A 163 -1.17 3.16 32.38
CA GLN A 163 -0.64 2.80 31.06
C GLN A 163 -1.31 3.61 29.96
N TYR A 164 -2.64 3.76 30.00
CA TYR A 164 -3.36 4.59 29.02
C TYR A 164 -3.00 6.06 29.16
N GLU A 165 -2.82 6.57 30.39
CA GLU A 165 -2.41 7.96 30.62
C GLU A 165 -0.99 8.24 30.12
N GLN A 166 -0.07 7.29 30.33
CA GLN A 166 1.29 7.36 29.78
C GLN A 166 1.29 7.29 28.24
N GLU A 167 0.43 6.47 27.66
CA GLU A 167 0.27 6.35 26.21
C GLU A 167 -0.33 7.63 25.59
N ILE A 168 -1.33 8.23 26.23
CA ILE A 168 -1.92 9.51 25.83
C ILE A 168 -0.88 10.63 25.93
N SER A 169 -0.06 10.67 26.99
CA SER A 169 1.05 11.62 27.10
C SER A 169 2.08 11.41 25.98
N SER A 170 2.44 10.17 25.69
CA SER A 170 3.37 9.83 24.60
C SER A 170 2.84 10.28 23.23
N PHE A 171 1.54 10.09 22.96
CA PHE A 171 0.92 10.57 21.74
C PHE A 171 0.87 12.10 21.67
N ARG A 172 0.63 12.78 22.79
CA ARG A 172 0.66 14.24 22.87
C ARG A 172 2.06 14.76 22.53
N ASP A 173 3.10 14.17 23.10
CA ASP A 173 4.48 14.57 22.86
C ASP A 173 4.87 14.34 21.39
N ARG A 174 4.53 13.17 20.83
CA ARG A 174 4.71 12.90 19.39
C ARG A 174 3.98 13.91 18.51
N ASN A 175 2.75 14.29 18.86
CA ASN A 175 1.97 15.27 18.11
C ASN A 175 2.61 16.67 18.19
N THR A 176 3.16 17.07 19.34
CA THR A 176 3.92 18.33 19.46
C THR A 176 5.20 18.30 18.63
N ALA A 177 5.95 17.19 18.65
CA ALA A 177 7.16 17.03 17.85
C ALA A 177 6.86 17.07 16.35
N LEU A 178 5.80 16.40 15.90
CA LEU A 178 5.35 16.45 14.50
C LEU A 178 4.94 17.87 14.09
N ARG A 179 4.30 18.64 14.96
CA ARG A 179 3.97 20.04 14.68
C ARG A 179 5.22 20.91 14.49
N VAL A 180 6.27 20.67 15.27
CA VAL A 180 7.56 21.37 15.09
C VAL A 180 8.20 21.00 13.74
N VAL A 181 8.29 19.70 13.42
CA VAL A 181 8.85 19.23 12.15
C VAL A 181 8.07 19.75 10.94
N LEU A 182 6.73 19.79 11.03
CA LEU A 182 5.89 20.41 10.01
C LEU A 182 6.19 21.90 9.85
N GLY A 183 6.41 22.62 10.94
CA GLY A 183 6.84 24.03 10.90
C GLY A 183 8.19 24.21 10.20
N ASP A 184 9.17 23.36 10.50
CA ASP A 184 10.49 23.40 9.84
C ASP A 184 10.39 23.10 8.34
N LYS A 185 9.53 22.14 7.96
CA LYS A 185 9.26 21.81 6.57
C LYS A 185 8.53 22.92 5.82
N GLU A 186 7.61 23.63 6.46
CA GLU A 186 6.98 24.81 5.85
C GLU A 186 8.01 25.94 5.62
N LEU A 187 8.92 26.17 6.57
CA LEU A 187 10.01 27.13 6.39
C LEU A 187 10.98 26.73 5.27
N GLU A 188 11.27 25.43 5.13
CA GLU A 188 12.07 24.90 4.02
C GLU A 188 11.35 25.05 2.67
N LEU A 189 10.05 24.80 2.63
CA LEU A 189 9.21 25.06 1.46
C LEU A 189 9.22 26.55 1.10
N ASP A 190 9.12 27.45 2.06
CA ASP A 190 9.17 28.89 1.81
C ASP A 190 10.53 29.35 1.28
N ARG A 191 11.64 28.80 1.79
CA ARG A 191 12.98 29.03 1.22
C ARG A 191 13.06 28.55 -0.23
N SER A 192 12.53 27.36 -0.52
CA SER A 192 12.50 26.81 -1.88
C SER A 192 11.60 27.63 -2.83
N LYS A 193 10.45 28.12 -2.36
CA LYS A 193 9.59 29.04 -3.13
C LYS A 193 10.34 30.33 -3.50
N VAL A 194 11.15 30.87 -2.58
CA VAL A 194 11.96 32.07 -2.84
C VAL A 194 13.06 31.79 -3.88
N THR A 195 13.79 30.68 -3.78
CA THR A 195 14.83 30.33 -4.76
C THR A 195 14.23 30.07 -6.15
N MET A 196 13.08 29.41 -6.21
CA MET A 196 12.34 29.20 -7.46
C MET A 196 11.90 30.52 -8.10
N LYS A 197 11.44 31.50 -7.31
CA LYS A 197 11.14 32.84 -7.82
C LYS A 197 12.38 33.53 -8.39
N ALA A 198 13.53 33.43 -7.71
CA ALA A 198 14.78 34.00 -8.22
C ALA A 198 15.21 33.37 -9.57
N PHE A 199 15.10 32.05 -9.71
CA PHE A 199 15.37 31.39 -11.00
C PHE A 199 14.37 31.78 -12.09
N GLN A 200 13.10 31.97 -11.73
CA GLN A 200 12.08 32.45 -12.65
C GLN A 200 12.43 33.85 -13.19
N GLU A 201 12.87 34.76 -12.32
CA GLU A 201 13.29 36.12 -12.68
C GLU A 201 14.52 36.12 -13.60
N GLU A 202 15.52 35.29 -13.33
CA GLU A 202 16.70 35.15 -14.21
C GLU A 202 16.32 34.53 -15.56
N ARG A 203 15.42 33.54 -15.59
CA ARG A 203 14.86 33.02 -16.85
C ARG A 203 14.14 34.12 -17.62
N ASP A 204 13.30 34.94 -16.98
CA ASP A 204 12.60 36.05 -17.64
C ASP A 204 13.55 37.12 -18.18
N LYS A 205 14.65 37.36 -17.47
CA LYS A 205 15.72 38.26 -17.92
C LYS A 205 16.47 37.71 -19.12
N LEU A 206 16.77 36.41 -19.13
CA LEU A 206 17.37 35.73 -20.28
C LEU A 206 16.41 35.72 -21.47
N GLN A 207 15.13 35.44 -21.25
CA GLN A 207 14.10 35.50 -22.29
C GLN A 207 14.01 36.92 -22.88
N ARG A 208 14.02 37.97 -22.07
CA ARG A 208 14.07 39.36 -22.56
C ARG A 208 15.33 39.63 -23.40
N LYS A 209 16.51 39.20 -22.94
CA LYS A 209 17.76 39.34 -23.72
C LYS A 209 17.67 38.60 -25.06
N VAL A 210 17.10 37.41 -25.09
CA VAL A 210 16.89 36.65 -26.33
C VAL A 210 15.95 37.41 -27.27
N HIS A 211 14.84 37.96 -26.77
CA HIS A 211 13.91 38.77 -27.58
C HIS A 211 14.57 40.06 -28.08
N GLU A 212 15.40 40.72 -27.27
CA GLU A 212 16.18 41.89 -27.68
C GLU A 212 17.17 41.54 -28.78
N LEU A 213 17.89 40.42 -28.65
CA LEU A 213 18.81 39.92 -29.67
C LEU A 213 18.08 39.54 -30.96
N GLN A 214 16.93 38.85 -30.86
CA GLN A 214 16.07 38.54 -32.01
C GLN A 214 15.57 39.82 -32.69
N THR A 215 15.20 40.84 -31.91
CA THR A 215 14.77 42.14 -32.46
C THR A 215 15.93 42.88 -33.12
N CYS A 216 17.13 42.82 -32.57
CA CYS A 216 18.35 43.38 -33.17
C CYS A 216 18.75 42.66 -34.46
N LEU A 217 18.65 41.33 -34.47
CA LEU A 217 18.85 40.51 -35.67
C LEU A 217 17.81 40.85 -36.73
N GLN A 218 16.53 40.95 -36.37
CA GLN A 218 15.46 41.29 -37.30
C GLN A 218 15.56 42.72 -37.86
N LYS A 219 16.13 43.66 -37.09
CA LYS A 219 16.49 45.01 -37.56
C LYS A 219 17.68 44.99 -38.53
N MET A 220 18.62 44.06 -38.38
CA MET A 220 19.71 43.80 -39.32
C MET A 220 19.25 43.03 -40.56
N GLU A 221 18.27 42.13 -40.41
CA GLU A 221 17.73 41.25 -41.45
C GLU A 221 16.58 41.86 -42.26
N ALA A 222 16.16 43.10 -42.00
CA ALA A 222 15.15 43.76 -42.83
C ALA A 222 15.69 44.03 -44.26
N PRO A 223 15.24 43.32 -45.32
CA PRO A 223 15.80 43.45 -46.66
C PRO A 223 14.96 44.37 -47.57
N LEU A 224 15.68 45.06 -48.45
CA LEU A 224 15.21 45.56 -49.75
C LEU A 224 14.16 44.61 -50.35
N SER A 225 12.93 45.11 -50.53
CA SER A 225 11.88 44.36 -51.24
C SER A 225 12.04 44.51 -52.75
N PRO A 226 11.81 43.45 -53.56
CA PRO A 226 11.23 43.62 -54.87
C PRO A 226 9.81 43.04 -54.88
N THR A 227 8.87 43.90 -55.23
CA THR A 227 7.50 43.54 -55.61
C THR A 227 7.53 42.72 -56.89
N THR A 228 7.00 41.50 -56.82
CA THR A 228 6.56 40.76 -58.01
C THR A 228 5.43 41.52 -58.68
N ARG A 229 5.62 41.95 -59.94
CA ARG A 229 4.71 41.71 -61.08
C ARG A 229 5.13 42.49 -62.33
N TYR A 230 4.88 41.83 -63.46
CA TYR A 230 4.90 42.29 -64.85
C TYR A 230 6.19 42.09 -65.65
N SER A 231 6.23 40.91 -66.29
CA SER A 231 6.71 40.73 -67.65
C SER A 231 6.28 41.89 -68.54
N GLU A 232 7.21 42.46 -69.31
CA GLU A 232 7.21 42.39 -70.78
C GLU A 232 8.32 43.26 -71.40
N LEU A 233 8.83 42.78 -72.54
CA LEU A 233 9.62 43.47 -73.57
C LEU A 233 11.16 43.48 -73.46
N LEU A 234 11.73 42.42 -74.05
CA LEU A 234 12.72 42.42 -75.13
C LEU A 234 14.06 43.18 -74.99
N SER A 235 15.12 42.43 -75.33
CA SER A 235 16.43 42.87 -75.86
C SER A 235 17.35 43.55 -74.83
N THR A 236 18.60 43.14 -74.61
CA THR A 236 19.59 42.51 -75.49
C THR A 236 20.80 42.16 -74.60
N GLY A 237 21.57 41.12 -74.97
CA GLY A 237 22.99 41.09 -74.63
C GLY A 237 23.44 40.12 -73.52
N ARG A 238 23.47 38.84 -73.88
CA ARG A 238 24.66 37.97 -73.85
C ARG A 238 25.57 37.95 -72.60
N THR A 239 25.69 36.72 -72.10
CA THR A 239 26.81 36.05 -71.39
C THR A 239 26.72 35.91 -69.88
N ASN A 240 26.65 34.63 -69.49
CA ASN A 240 26.71 34.06 -68.16
C ASN A 240 28.08 34.30 -67.51
N SER A 241 28.12 34.53 -66.20
CA SER A 241 29.04 33.78 -65.34
C SER A 241 28.54 33.75 -63.90
N LEU A 242 28.41 32.51 -63.43
CA LEU A 242 28.03 32.04 -62.11
C LEU A 242 29.24 32.20 -61.17
N ALA A 243 29.19 33.14 -60.22
CA ALA A 243 30.19 33.24 -59.15
C ALA A 243 29.71 34.17 -58.02
N HIS A 244 28.71 33.77 -57.22
CA HIS A 244 28.40 34.48 -55.97
C HIS A 244 27.68 33.63 -54.91
N GLU A 245 28.01 32.32 -54.86
CA GLU A 245 27.72 31.46 -53.69
C GLU A 245 28.99 31.11 -52.88
N GLU A 246 30.13 31.71 -53.21
CA GLU A 246 31.45 31.35 -52.66
C GLU A 246 32.02 32.38 -51.66
N GLU A 247 31.20 33.29 -51.13
CA GLU A 247 31.68 34.35 -50.21
C GLU A 247 31.15 34.25 -48.77
N LEU A 248 30.27 33.29 -48.47
CA LEU A 248 29.77 33.06 -47.10
C LEU A 248 30.43 31.86 -46.39
N TRP A 249 31.03 30.93 -47.12
CA TRP A 249 31.85 29.85 -46.53
C TRP A 249 33.26 30.32 -46.12
N ALA A 250 33.73 31.46 -46.63
CA ALA A 250 35.07 31.98 -46.38
C ALA A 250 35.29 32.51 -44.94
N VAL A 251 34.22 32.84 -44.20
CA VAL A 251 34.32 33.33 -42.82
C VAL A 251 34.43 32.18 -41.82
N GLN A 252 33.89 31.00 -42.14
CA GLN A 252 33.94 29.83 -41.27
C GLN A 252 35.30 29.12 -41.34
N ASP A 253 35.99 29.21 -42.49
CA ASP A 253 37.35 28.68 -42.68
C ASP A 253 38.45 29.59 -42.10
N ALA A 254 38.14 30.87 -41.86
CA ALA A 254 39.07 31.85 -41.28
C ALA A 254 39.43 31.56 -39.81
N PHE A 255 38.62 30.77 -39.08
CA PHE A 255 38.92 30.32 -37.72
C PHE A 255 39.80 29.07 -37.67
N ARG A 256 39.98 28.36 -38.79
CA ARG A 256 40.79 27.12 -38.85
C ARG A 256 42.26 27.38 -39.17
N ASN A 257 42.61 28.58 -39.66
CA ASN A 257 43.94 28.89 -40.15
C ASN A 257 44.66 29.93 -39.26
N PRO A 258 45.56 29.51 -38.34
CA PRO A 258 46.23 30.40 -37.40
C PRO A 258 47.06 31.50 -38.08
N VAL A 259 47.43 31.32 -39.36
CA VAL A 259 48.22 32.27 -40.15
C VAL A 259 47.42 33.49 -40.60
N MET A 260 46.11 33.33 -40.88
CA MET A 260 45.24 34.44 -41.29
C MET A 260 44.80 35.28 -40.10
N LEU A 261 44.55 34.64 -38.95
CA LEU A 261 44.26 35.34 -37.70
C LEU A 261 45.46 36.16 -37.22
N ALA A 262 46.67 35.61 -37.33
CA ALA A 262 47.92 36.31 -37.05
C ALA A 262 48.15 37.50 -37.99
N LYS A 263 47.87 37.36 -39.30
CA LYS A 263 47.96 38.46 -40.26
C LYS A 263 46.96 39.58 -39.97
N ASN A 264 45.72 39.24 -39.60
CA ASN A 264 44.69 40.23 -39.26
C ASN A 264 44.98 40.94 -37.93
N LEU A 265 45.55 40.24 -36.94
CA LEU A 265 46.04 40.85 -35.70
C LEU A 265 47.24 41.79 -35.95
N VAL A 266 48.20 41.38 -36.79
CA VAL A 266 49.33 42.24 -37.20
C VAL A 266 48.84 43.49 -37.94
N HIS A 267 47.82 43.34 -38.79
CA HIS A 267 47.21 44.46 -39.51
C HIS A 267 46.42 45.41 -38.58
N CYS A 268 45.70 44.87 -37.59
CA CYS A 268 45.02 45.65 -36.56
C CYS A 268 46.00 46.39 -35.63
N LEU A 269 47.16 45.78 -35.33
CA LEU A 269 48.23 46.41 -34.55
C LEU A 269 48.99 47.48 -35.34
N GLN A 270 49.03 47.38 -36.68
CA GLN A 270 49.62 48.39 -37.57
C GLN A 270 48.71 49.61 -37.82
N THR A 271 47.39 49.45 -37.68
CA THR A 271 46.40 50.52 -37.92
C THR A 271 46.12 51.38 -36.68
N ILE A 272 46.50 50.92 -35.48
CA ILE A 272 46.51 51.77 -34.29
C ILE A 272 47.73 52.70 -34.35
N LEU A 273 47.49 54.01 -34.52
CA LEU A 273 48.51 55.06 -34.39
C LEU A 273 49.14 55.03 -32.98
N GLY A 274 50.22 54.25 -32.86
CA GLY A 274 51.01 54.10 -31.63
C GLY A 274 52.23 53.18 -31.78
N ALA A 275 52.50 52.67 -32.99
CA ALA A 275 53.54 51.67 -33.27
C ALA A 275 54.99 52.21 -33.31
N GLN A 276 55.29 53.35 -32.69
CA GLN A 276 56.67 53.75 -32.38
C GLN A 276 57.04 53.44 -30.92
N HIS A 277 56.07 53.53 -29.98
CA HIS A 277 56.33 53.25 -28.57
C HIS A 277 56.31 51.75 -28.23
N LEU A 278 55.56 50.93 -28.97
CA LEU A 278 55.61 49.48 -28.81
C LEU A 278 56.87 48.86 -29.44
N TYR A 279 57.35 49.38 -30.57
CA TYR A 279 58.64 48.97 -31.14
C TYR A 279 59.79 49.29 -30.19
N GLN A 280 59.72 50.39 -29.43
CA GLN A 280 60.74 50.76 -28.46
C GLN A 280 60.65 49.96 -27.16
N LEU A 281 59.45 49.52 -26.74
CA LEU A 281 59.25 48.58 -25.62
C LEU A 281 59.70 47.15 -25.96
N LEU A 282 59.47 46.69 -27.20
CA LEU A 282 59.98 45.40 -27.69
C LEU A 282 61.49 45.45 -28.00
N SER A 283 62.03 46.60 -28.39
CA SER A 283 63.47 46.78 -28.70
C SER A 283 64.34 47.02 -27.47
N LEU A 284 63.77 47.36 -26.31
CA LEU A 284 64.51 47.52 -25.05
C LEU A 284 64.68 46.21 -24.26
N GLN A 285 64.22 45.09 -24.81
CA GLN A 285 64.54 43.76 -24.29
C GLN A 285 65.28 42.94 -25.35
N PRO A 286 66.59 43.17 -25.57
CA PRO A 286 67.43 42.11 -26.10
C PRO A 286 67.59 41.05 -25.01
N GLN A 287 66.60 40.17 -24.86
CA GLN A 287 66.88 38.85 -24.30
C GLN A 287 67.50 38.02 -25.41
N PRO A 288 68.60 37.32 -25.13
CA PRO A 288 69.40 36.65 -26.14
C PRO A 288 68.55 35.57 -26.80
N ILE A 289 68.81 35.31 -28.08
CA ILE A 289 68.50 34.09 -28.83
C ILE A 289 67.87 33.06 -27.89
N ALA A 290 66.54 32.90 -27.96
CA ALA A 290 65.85 31.85 -27.20
C ALA A 290 66.68 30.59 -27.36
N SER A 291 67.27 30.11 -26.26
CA SER A 291 68.20 28.99 -26.33
C SER A 291 67.46 27.85 -27.04
N HIS A 292 68.17 27.05 -27.84
CA HIS A 292 67.55 25.90 -28.50
C HIS A 292 66.72 25.03 -27.53
N GLY A 293 67.02 25.06 -26.22
CA GLY A 293 66.21 24.46 -25.17
C GLY A 293 64.82 25.09 -24.96
N SER A 294 64.66 26.42 -25.00
CA SER A 294 63.33 27.06 -24.82
C SER A 294 62.40 26.83 -26.01
N ILE A 295 62.93 26.79 -27.23
CA ILE A 295 62.14 26.48 -28.43
C ILE A 295 61.74 25.01 -28.42
N ARG A 296 62.67 24.12 -28.08
CA ARG A 296 62.41 22.68 -27.94
C ARG A 296 61.39 22.39 -26.84
N ASN A 297 61.45 23.07 -25.70
CA ASN A 297 60.44 22.93 -24.64
C ASN A 297 59.04 23.35 -25.11
N LEU A 298 58.93 24.44 -25.88
CA LEU A 298 57.65 24.86 -26.46
C LEU A 298 57.17 23.87 -27.53
N GLU A 299 58.06 23.30 -28.35
CA GLU A 299 57.71 22.25 -29.31
C GLU A 299 57.21 20.99 -28.58
N GLU A 300 57.92 20.52 -27.55
CA GLU A 300 57.51 19.40 -26.69
C GLU A 300 56.15 19.68 -26.01
N GLU A 301 55.91 20.91 -25.54
CA GLU A 301 54.64 21.33 -24.94
C GLU A 301 53.50 21.38 -25.97
N THR A 302 53.74 21.89 -27.17
CA THR A 302 52.73 21.86 -28.26
C THR A 302 52.43 20.44 -28.73
N GLN A 303 53.40 19.54 -28.67
CA GLN A 303 53.24 18.15 -29.04
C GLN A 303 52.50 17.36 -27.95
N ARG A 304 52.74 17.67 -26.68
CA ARG A 304 51.95 17.19 -25.54
C ARG A 304 50.49 17.65 -25.62
N LEU A 305 50.26 18.94 -25.85
CA LEU A 305 48.91 19.50 -26.01
C LEU A 305 48.18 18.91 -27.22
N ARG A 306 48.89 18.61 -28.31
CA ARG A 306 48.33 17.92 -29.48
C ARG A 306 47.92 16.49 -29.14
N GLY A 307 48.77 15.76 -28.41
CA GLY A 307 48.42 14.42 -27.92
C GLY A 307 47.23 14.43 -26.96
N ASP A 308 47.12 15.43 -26.09
CA ASP A 308 45.98 15.58 -25.17
C ASP A 308 44.70 16.00 -25.92
N LEU A 309 44.81 16.81 -26.97
CA LEU A 309 43.69 17.12 -27.88
C LEU A 309 43.20 15.86 -28.61
N ASP A 310 44.11 15.03 -29.12
CA ASP A 310 43.78 13.79 -29.83
C ASP A 310 43.09 12.79 -28.89
N LYS A 311 43.56 12.67 -27.64
CA LYS A 311 42.90 11.88 -26.58
C LYS A 311 41.49 12.38 -26.27
N LEU A 312 41.32 13.70 -26.13
CA LEU A 312 40.00 14.31 -25.90
C LEU A 312 39.07 14.10 -27.10
N TRP A 313 39.60 14.09 -28.32
CA TRP A 313 38.82 13.82 -29.53
C TRP A 313 38.31 12.37 -29.56
N ILE A 314 39.19 11.39 -29.32
CA ILE A 314 38.83 9.97 -29.22
C ILE A 314 37.81 9.73 -28.10
N LEU A 315 37.98 10.38 -26.95
CA LEU A 315 37.07 10.28 -25.81
C LEU A 315 35.70 10.88 -26.13
N ASN A 316 35.65 12.01 -26.84
CA ASN A 316 34.40 12.63 -27.26
C ASN A 316 33.65 11.76 -28.28
N ASP A 317 34.37 11.11 -29.20
CA ASP A 317 33.77 10.18 -30.16
C ASP A 317 33.21 8.94 -29.46
N LEU A 318 33.95 8.36 -28.50
CA LEU A 318 33.49 7.24 -27.68
C LEU A 318 32.26 7.61 -26.83
N LEU A 319 32.26 8.79 -26.20
CA LEU A 319 31.12 9.29 -25.44
C LEU A 319 29.90 9.55 -26.33
N ALA A 320 30.09 10.04 -27.55
CA ALA A 320 29.01 10.24 -28.51
C ALA A 320 28.39 8.90 -28.95
N GLU A 321 29.21 7.89 -29.25
CA GLU A 321 28.74 6.56 -29.61
C GLU A 321 27.99 5.88 -28.46
N THR A 322 28.56 5.87 -27.26
CA THR A 322 27.92 5.31 -26.07
C THR A 322 26.63 6.05 -25.70
N LEU A 323 26.56 7.36 -25.91
CA LEU A 323 25.34 8.14 -25.71
C LEU A 323 24.25 7.76 -26.71
N GLU A 324 24.56 7.61 -28.00
CA GLU A 324 23.58 7.21 -29.01
C GLU A 324 23.09 5.77 -28.76
N GLU A 325 23.97 4.88 -28.32
CA GLU A 325 23.57 3.54 -27.89
C GLU A 325 22.68 3.59 -26.64
N CYS A 326 23.03 4.36 -25.61
CA CYS A 326 22.20 4.51 -24.40
C CYS A 326 20.83 5.09 -24.74
N LYS A 327 20.77 6.05 -25.65
CA LYS A 327 19.53 6.61 -26.19
C LYS A 327 18.69 5.52 -26.86
N ASN A 328 19.27 4.72 -27.75
CA ASN A 328 18.57 3.59 -28.39
C ASN A 328 18.01 2.58 -27.37
N HIS A 329 18.75 2.27 -26.29
CA HIS A 329 18.27 1.40 -25.22
C HIS A 329 17.18 2.07 -24.38
N SER A 330 17.28 3.37 -24.12
CA SER A 330 16.27 4.15 -23.40
C SER A 330 14.96 4.28 -24.17
N GLU A 331 15.02 4.42 -25.50
CA GLU A 331 13.84 4.42 -26.38
C GLU A 331 13.16 3.05 -26.38
N LYS A 332 13.94 1.96 -26.46
CA LYS A 332 13.43 0.58 -26.30
C LYS A 332 12.78 0.38 -24.93
N LEU A 333 13.39 0.88 -23.87
CA LEU A 333 12.84 0.82 -22.52
C LEU A 333 11.54 1.61 -22.41
N SER A 334 11.48 2.83 -22.95
CA SER A 334 10.28 3.66 -22.98
C SER A 334 9.14 2.99 -23.74
N MET A 335 9.43 2.33 -24.87
CA MET A 335 8.44 1.57 -25.63
C MET A 335 7.88 0.39 -24.81
N VAL A 336 8.74 -0.38 -24.15
CA VAL A 336 8.32 -1.50 -23.30
C VAL A 336 7.48 -1.02 -22.11
N LEU A 337 7.87 0.10 -21.47
CA LEU A 337 7.10 0.71 -20.39
C LEU A 337 5.74 1.23 -20.87
N GLY A 338 5.67 1.90 -22.03
CA GLY A 338 4.40 2.34 -22.62
C GLY A 338 3.46 1.17 -22.97
N LYS A 339 4.00 0.05 -23.47
CA LYS A 339 3.23 -1.19 -23.65
C LYS A 339 2.69 -1.73 -22.30
N GLN A 340 3.48 -1.68 -21.23
CA GLN A 340 3.05 -2.15 -19.91
C GLN A 340 2.02 -1.21 -19.26
N GLU A 341 2.15 0.10 -19.43
CA GLU A 341 1.17 1.09 -18.97
C GLU A 341 -0.16 0.90 -19.68
N SER A 342 -0.15 0.77 -21.01
CA SER A 342 -1.37 0.48 -21.79
C SER A 342 -2.01 -0.85 -21.37
N LYS A 343 -1.23 -1.91 -21.13
CA LYS A 343 -1.74 -3.18 -20.58
C LYS A 343 -2.36 -3.02 -19.19
N SER A 344 -1.73 -2.27 -18.29
CA SER A 344 -2.27 -2.00 -16.94
C SER A 344 -3.57 -1.19 -17.01
N THR A 345 -3.63 -0.17 -17.86
CA THR A 345 -4.86 0.61 -18.07
C THR A 345 -5.97 -0.23 -18.66
N MET A 346 -5.69 -1.11 -19.62
CA MET A 346 -6.69 -2.05 -20.14
C MET A 346 -7.19 -3.03 -19.08
N LEU A 347 -6.31 -3.62 -18.27
CA LEU A 347 -6.73 -4.45 -17.15
C LEU A 347 -7.62 -3.68 -16.16
N ARG A 348 -7.30 -2.42 -15.88
CA ARG A 348 -8.12 -1.55 -15.04
C ARG A 348 -9.49 -1.28 -15.65
N LEU A 349 -9.57 -1.02 -16.95
CA LEU A 349 -10.83 -0.83 -17.67
C LEU A 349 -11.66 -2.12 -17.67
N ALA A 350 -11.03 -3.29 -17.89
CA ALA A 350 -11.71 -4.58 -17.82
C ALA A 350 -12.27 -4.85 -16.41
N LEU A 351 -11.50 -4.51 -15.36
CA LEU A 351 -11.94 -4.61 -13.98
C LEU A 351 -13.13 -3.67 -13.72
N GLN A 352 -13.06 -2.41 -14.13
CA GLN A 352 -14.15 -1.44 -13.99
C GLN A 352 -15.42 -1.89 -14.72
N CYS A 353 -15.31 -2.48 -15.92
CA CYS A 353 -16.46 -3.09 -16.60
C CYS A 353 -17.07 -4.24 -15.77
N SER A 354 -16.23 -5.02 -15.09
CA SER A 354 -16.65 -6.15 -14.26
C SER A 354 -17.32 -5.69 -12.95
N GLU A 355 -16.75 -4.69 -12.28
CA GLU A 355 -17.29 -4.03 -11.08
C GLU A 355 -18.67 -3.43 -11.38
N ARG A 356 -18.78 -2.64 -12.46
CA ARG A 356 -20.06 -2.06 -12.89
C ARG A 356 -21.08 -3.13 -13.29
N CYS A 357 -20.66 -4.22 -13.91
CA CYS A 357 -21.57 -5.35 -14.17
C CYS A 357 -22.07 -5.96 -12.86
N MET A 358 -21.19 -6.12 -11.87
CA MET A 358 -21.52 -6.68 -10.56
C MET A 358 -22.52 -5.78 -9.82
N GLU A 359 -22.28 -4.47 -9.75
CA GLU A 359 -23.19 -3.49 -9.13
C GLU A 359 -24.60 -3.55 -9.75
N VAL A 360 -24.70 -3.67 -11.08
CA VAL A 360 -25.99 -3.79 -11.76
C VAL A 360 -26.67 -5.12 -11.45
N TYR A 361 -25.92 -6.22 -11.37
CA TYR A 361 -26.46 -7.52 -10.97
C TYR A 361 -26.93 -7.51 -9.51
N GLU A 362 -26.19 -6.90 -8.60
CA GLU A 362 -26.57 -6.73 -7.19
C GLU A 362 -27.86 -5.92 -7.06
N ALA A 363 -28.01 -4.81 -7.79
CA ALA A 363 -29.25 -4.04 -7.82
C ALA A 363 -30.45 -4.84 -8.37
N LEU A 364 -30.24 -5.63 -9.42
CA LEU A 364 -31.29 -6.48 -9.99
C LEU A 364 -31.68 -7.63 -9.05
N LEU A 365 -30.70 -8.21 -8.33
CA LEU A 365 -30.90 -9.27 -7.33
C LEU A 365 -31.62 -8.74 -6.09
N ALA A 366 -31.16 -7.64 -5.50
CA ALA A 366 -31.80 -6.99 -4.35
C ALA A 366 -33.26 -6.61 -4.67
N GLN A 367 -33.55 -6.24 -5.92
CA GLN A 367 -34.92 -5.99 -6.35
C GLN A 367 -35.76 -7.27 -6.52
N ALA A 368 -35.15 -8.39 -6.92
CA ALA A 368 -35.82 -9.68 -7.03
C ALA A 368 -36.15 -10.24 -5.65
N GLU A 369 -35.20 -10.15 -4.71
CA GLU A 369 -35.35 -10.54 -3.30
C GLU A 369 -36.46 -9.72 -2.62
N TRP A 370 -36.44 -8.39 -2.77
CA TRP A 370 -37.51 -7.54 -2.25
C TRP A 370 -38.89 -7.90 -2.83
N LYS A 371 -38.96 -8.21 -4.13
CA LYS A 371 -40.21 -8.67 -4.77
C LYS A 371 -40.66 -10.03 -4.23
N GLN A 372 -39.73 -10.93 -3.93
CA GLN A 372 -40.02 -12.23 -3.36
C GLN A 372 -40.51 -12.12 -1.91
N GLU A 373 -39.86 -11.29 -1.08
CA GLU A 373 -40.31 -10.99 0.28
C GLU A 373 -41.71 -10.36 0.27
N LEU A 374 -41.98 -9.46 -0.67
CA LEU A 374 -43.29 -8.85 -0.85
C LEU A 374 -44.38 -9.89 -1.16
N LEU A 375 -44.09 -10.81 -2.08
CA LEU A 375 -45.00 -11.90 -2.44
C LEU A 375 -45.18 -12.89 -1.30
N GLN A 376 -44.11 -13.21 -0.55
CA GLN A 376 -44.18 -14.08 0.63
C GLN A 376 -45.02 -13.45 1.75
N GLN A 377 -44.91 -12.14 1.98
CA GLN A 377 -45.75 -11.41 2.93
C GLN A 377 -47.22 -11.38 2.51
N GLN A 378 -47.52 -11.33 1.21
CA GLN A 378 -48.88 -11.45 0.69
C GLN A 378 -49.47 -12.86 0.87
N VAL A 379 -48.66 -13.91 0.63
CA VAL A 379 -49.10 -15.32 0.71
C VAL A 379 -49.25 -15.80 2.16
N THR A 380 -48.40 -15.31 3.08
CA THR A 380 -48.47 -15.67 4.51
C THR A 380 -49.61 -14.98 5.27
N GLY A 381 -50.44 -14.17 4.60
CA GLY A 381 -51.66 -13.62 5.18
C GLY A 381 -51.42 -12.64 6.35
N ARG A 382 -50.22 -12.05 6.46
CA ARG A 382 -49.95 -10.97 7.41
C ARG A 382 -50.58 -9.68 6.87
N ASN A 383 -51.91 -9.60 6.94
CA ASN A 383 -52.70 -8.46 6.50
C ASN A 383 -52.24 -7.20 7.25
N ILE A 384 -51.47 -6.33 6.59
CA ILE A 384 -51.34 -4.92 6.96
C ILE A 384 -52.63 -4.23 6.53
N SER A 385 -53.75 -4.63 7.11
CA SER A 385 -55.01 -3.90 7.02
C SER A 385 -55.03 -2.91 8.17
N CYS A 386 -54.44 -1.74 7.94
CA CYS A 386 -54.80 -0.55 8.70
C CYS A 386 -56.26 -0.21 8.35
N PRO A 387 -57.16 0.05 9.32
CA PRO A 387 -58.48 0.55 9.03
C PRO A 387 -58.35 2.01 8.57
N GLY A 388 -58.27 2.20 7.26
CA GLY A 388 -58.11 3.51 6.64
C GLY A 388 -57.33 3.47 5.33
N GLY A 389 -57.93 2.89 4.29
CA GLY A 389 -57.84 3.31 2.88
C GLY A 389 -56.49 3.60 2.18
N SER A 390 -55.32 3.39 2.79
CA SER A 390 -54.04 3.63 2.11
C SER A 390 -53.05 2.51 2.41
N GLN A 391 -52.85 1.63 1.43
CA GLN A 391 -51.86 0.55 1.48
C GLN A 391 -50.46 1.17 1.57
N ARG A 392 -49.85 1.16 2.77
CA ARG A 392 -48.46 1.59 2.94
C ARG A 392 -47.56 0.37 2.86
N TRP A 393 -46.98 0.16 1.68
CA TRP A 393 -46.00 -0.89 1.42
C TRP A 393 -44.71 -0.68 2.23
N PRO A 394 -44.00 -1.76 2.62
CA PRO A 394 -42.68 -1.66 3.22
C PRO A 394 -41.73 -0.85 2.32
N ARG A 395 -41.10 0.18 2.90
CA ARG A 395 -40.14 1.04 2.20
C ARG A 395 -38.80 0.31 2.14
N ALA A 396 -38.28 0.07 0.94
CA ALA A 396 -36.96 -0.52 0.81
C ALA A 396 -35.87 0.40 1.40
N PRO A 397 -34.69 -0.14 1.73
CA PRO A 397 -33.59 0.62 2.28
C PRO A 397 -33.27 1.85 1.43
N ARG A 398 -33.13 3.03 2.06
CA ARG A 398 -32.90 4.31 1.38
C ARG A 398 -31.63 4.29 0.52
N ASP A 399 -30.63 3.54 0.96
CA ASP A 399 -29.32 3.45 0.31
C ASP A 399 -29.40 2.70 -1.03
N LEU A 400 -30.24 1.65 -1.10
CA LEU A 400 -30.51 0.89 -2.32
C LEU A 400 -31.25 1.75 -3.37
N ASP A 401 -32.21 2.55 -2.93
CA ASP A 401 -32.98 3.43 -3.82
C ASP A 401 -32.11 4.52 -4.46
N SER A 402 -31.14 5.08 -3.72
CA SER A 402 -30.16 6.03 -4.28
C SER A 402 -29.17 5.39 -5.26
N ALA A 403 -28.63 4.20 -4.94
CA ALA A 403 -27.65 3.51 -5.78
C ALA A 403 -28.27 3.07 -7.12
N VAL A 404 -29.48 2.51 -7.07
CA VAL A 404 -30.23 2.10 -8.26
C VAL A 404 -30.55 3.31 -9.17
N LYS A 405 -30.86 4.47 -8.59
CA LYS A 405 -31.11 5.71 -9.36
C LYS A 405 -29.86 6.20 -10.08
N LEU A 406 -28.70 6.18 -9.42
CA LEU A 406 -27.42 6.56 -10.04
C LEU A 406 -27.06 5.62 -11.19
N MET A 407 -27.24 4.30 -11.01
CA MET A 407 -27.01 3.32 -12.08
C MET A 407 -27.93 3.51 -13.29
N ILE A 408 -29.21 3.83 -13.07
CA ILE A 408 -30.14 4.10 -14.18
C ILE A 408 -29.73 5.35 -14.95
N LEU A 409 -29.30 6.41 -14.26
CA LEU A 409 -28.81 7.63 -14.90
C LEU A 409 -27.54 7.38 -15.72
N GLU A 410 -26.61 6.60 -15.18
CA GLU A 410 -25.40 6.19 -15.88
C GLU A 410 -25.71 5.32 -17.10
N ALA A 411 -26.58 4.32 -16.96
CA ALA A 411 -27.01 3.46 -18.05
C ALA A 411 -27.69 4.27 -19.17
N LYS A 412 -28.55 5.25 -18.82
CA LYS A 412 -29.17 6.16 -19.80
C LYS A 412 -28.13 7.00 -20.55
N LYS A 413 -27.09 7.48 -19.85
CA LYS A 413 -25.99 8.24 -20.44
C LYS A 413 -25.15 7.40 -21.40
N VAL A 414 -24.82 6.15 -21.03
CA VAL A 414 -23.97 5.27 -21.83
C VAL A 414 -24.71 4.71 -23.05
N LEU A 415 -26.00 4.39 -22.92
CA LEU A 415 -26.82 3.85 -24.02
C LEU A 415 -27.35 4.92 -24.99
N ASN A 416 -27.08 6.22 -24.77
CA ASN A 416 -27.63 7.33 -25.56
C ASN A 416 -29.16 7.22 -25.79
N LYS A 417 -29.90 6.63 -24.85
CA LYS A 417 -31.38 6.52 -24.90
C LYS A 417 -32.09 7.73 -24.29
N GLY A 418 -31.40 8.85 -24.17
CA GLY A 418 -31.99 10.13 -23.78
C GLY A 418 -32.36 10.93 -25.02
N ASP A 419 -33.65 11.11 -25.28
CA ASP A 419 -34.10 12.02 -26.33
C ASP A 419 -33.52 13.43 -26.09
N PRO A 420 -32.89 14.07 -27.10
CA PRO A 420 -32.28 15.40 -26.93
C PRO A 420 -33.29 16.50 -26.59
N LYS A 421 -34.60 16.23 -26.68
CA LYS A 421 -35.68 17.15 -26.27
C LYS A 421 -36.08 17.03 -24.78
N GLU A 422 -35.63 16.01 -24.05
CA GLU A 422 -35.82 15.92 -22.59
C GLU A 422 -34.64 16.50 -21.80
N ALA A 423 -33.45 16.57 -22.39
CA ALA A 423 -32.25 17.12 -21.74
C ALA A 423 -32.36 18.63 -21.44
N GLU A 424 -33.07 19.41 -22.27
CA GLU A 424 -33.30 20.84 -22.02
C GLU A 424 -34.44 21.12 -21.02
N LYS A 425 -35.39 20.19 -20.84
CA LYS A 425 -36.44 20.28 -19.79
C LYS A 425 -35.94 19.84 -18.42
N ALA A 426 -34.97 18.91 -18.37
CA ALA A 426 -34.37 18.43 -17.13
C ALA A 426 -33.65 19.55 -16.34
N ASN A 427 -33.16 20.59 -17.00
CA ASN A 427 -32.51 21.73 -16.35
C ASN A 427 -33.50 22.77 -15.79
N ALA A 428 -34.76 22.75 -16.25
CA ALA A 428 -35.81 23.67 -15.78
C ALA A 428 -36.66 23.08 -14.63
N GLU A 429 -36.62 21.77 -14.41
CA GLU A 429 -37.42 21.04 -13.41
C GLU A 429 -36.64 20.69 -12.12
N ALA A 430 -35.50 21.32 -11.87
CA ALA A 430 -34.75 21.17 -10.61
C ALA A 430 -35.47 21.74 -9.37
N ASN A 431 -36.63 22.39 -9.54
CA ASN A 431 -37.33 23.14 -8.51
C ASN A 431 -38.78 22.69 -8.28
N PHE A 432 -39.13 21.40 -8.28
CA PHE A 432 -40.33 20.93 -7.55
C PHE A 432 -40.20 19.47 -7.10
N PRO A 433 -40.32 19.16 -5.79
CA PRO A 433 -40.17 17.82 -5.26
C PRO A 433 -41.51 17.13 -5.06
N TYR A 434 -42.15 16.59 -6.10
CA TYR A 434 -43.27 15.65 -5.86
C TYR A 434 -43.33 14.48 -6.85
N SER A 435 -43.44 13.30 -6.22
CA SER A 435 -43.99 12.04 -6.74
C SER A 435 -43.11 11.16 -7.64
N TRP A 436 -41.98 10.69 -7.10
CA TRP A 436 -41.43 9.39 -7.48
C TRP A 436 -41.57 8.43 -6.30
N SER A 437 -42.60 7.59 -6.33
CA SER A 437 -42.80 6.56 -5.31
C SER A 437 -41.96 5.31 -5.59
N LEU A 438 -41.04 5.05 -4.67
CA LEU A 438 -40.69 3.74 -4.10
C LEU A 438 -40.41 2.54 -5.06
N VAL A 439 -39.12 2.33 -5.36
CA VAL A 439 -38.38 1.04 -5.46
C VAL A 439 -38.82 -0.04 -6.48
N VAL A 440 -39.95 0.07 -7.15
CA VAL A 440 -40.26 -0.87 -8.24
C VAL A 440 -39.58 -0.37 -9.52
N LEU A 441 -38.35 -0.85 -9.83
CA LEU A 441 -37.78 -0.75 -11.19
C LEU A 441 -38.89 -1.10 -12.19
N SER A 442 -39.19 -0.13 -13.07
CA SER A 442 -40.15 -0.33 -14.15
C SER A 442 -39.66 -1.46 -15.04
N SER A 443 -40.57 -2.15 -15.74
CA SER A 443 -40.19 -3.11 -16.78
C SER A 443 -39.26 -2.46 -17.81
N LYS A 444 -39.38 -1.14 -18.04
CA LYS A 444 -38.48 -0.36 -18.90
C LYS A 444 -37.08 -0.20 -18.30
N ASP A 445 -36.97 0.11 -17.00
CA ASP A 445 -35.67 0.29 -16.33
C ASP A 445 -34.90 -1.04 -16.21
N LYS A 446 -35.62 -2.15 -16.01
CA LYS A 446 -35.04 -3.51 -16.04
C LYS A 446 -34.43 -3.86 -17.39
N VAL A 447 -35.13 -3.52 -18.48
CA VAL A 447 -34.63 -3.75 -19.84
C VAL A 447 -33.42 -2.84 -20.10
N LEU A 448 -33.47 -1.59 -19.67
CA LEU A 448 -32.37 -0.64 -19.79
C LEU A 448 -31.10 -1.10 -19.04
N LEU A 449 -31.23 -1.60 -17.81
CA LEU A 449 -30.11 -2.15 -17.05
C LEU A 449 -29.56 -3.44 -17.69
N LYS A 450 -30.40 -4.29 -18.28
CA LYS A 450 -29.96 -5.48 -19.02
C LYS A 450 -29.19 -5.12 -20.29
N ASP A 451 -29.68 -4.14 -21.06
CA ASP A 451 -28.99 -3.61 -22.23
C ASP A 451 -27.64 -3.00 -21.83
N TYR A 452 -27.58 -2.33 -20.67
CA TYR A 452 -26.35 -1.72 -20.14
C TYR A 452 -25.32 -2.79 -19.76
N VAL A 453 -25.75 -3.86 -19.10
CA VAL A 453 -24.88 -5.01 -18.81
C VAL A 453 -24.37 -5.68 -20.08
N GLN A 454 -25.21 -5.81 -21.10
CA GLN A 454 -24.77 -6.34 -22.39
C GLN A 454 -23.70 -5.43 -23.03
N LYS A 455 -23.91 -4.11 -22.98
CA LYS A 455 -22.93 -3.14 -23.47
C LYS A 455 -21.61 -3.19 -22.70
N LEU A 456 -21.65 -3.27 -21.37
CA LEU A 456 -20.45 -3.43 -20.53
C LEU A 456 -19.69 -4.73 -20.85
N LYS A 457 -20.41 -5.82 -21.16
CA LYS A 457 -19.80 -7.09 -21.61
C LYS A 457 -19.17 -6.97 -22.99
N GLU A 458 -19.78 -6.25 -23.92
CA GLU A 458 -19.19 -5.95 -25.23
C GLU A 458 -17.93 -5.08 -25.10
N ASP A 459 -17.96 -4.09 -24.22
CA ASP A 459 -16.79 -3.25 -23.93
C ASP A 459 -15.68 -4.08 -23.25
N GLN A 460 -16.05 -4.99 -22.34
CA GLN A 460 -15.12 -5.94 -21.74
C GLN A 460 -14.51 -6.89 -22.77
N THR A 461 -15.29 -7.46 -23.69
CA THR A 461 -14.75 -8.34 -24.73
C THR A 461 -13.82 -7.59 -25.69
N SER A 462 -14.13 -6.33 -26.01
CA SER A 462 -13.23 -5.45 -26.78
C SER A 462 -11.88 -5.24 -26.09
N VAL A 463 -11.89 -5.01 -24.77
CA VAL A 463 -10.67 -4.87 -23.95
C VAL A 463 -9.91 -6.20 -23.86
N ILE A 464 -10.59 -7.34 -23.75
CA ILE A 464 -9.94 -8.66 -23.71
C ILE A 464 -9.26 -8.99 -25.05
N VAL A 465 -9.90 -8.69 -26.18
CA VAL A 465 -9.32 -8.90 -27.52
C VAL A 465 -8.05 -8.06 -27.72
N THR A 466 -8.11 -6.78 -27.37
CA THR A 466 -6.94 -5.89 -27.44
C THR A 466 -5.83 -6.31 -26.47
N LEU A 467 -6.17 -6.84 -25.30
CA LEU A 467 -5.20 -7.41 -24.36
C LEU A 467 -4.57 -8.72 -24.85
N ALA A 468 -5.33 -9.55 -25.56
CA ALA A 468 -4.81 -10.76 -26.20
C ALA A 468 -3.74 -10.42 -27.26
N SER A 469 -3.95 -9.38 -28.06
CA SER A 469 -2.95 -8.88 -29.00
C SER A 469 -1.67 -8.37 -28.32
N LEU A 470 -1.73 -7.89 -27.07
CA LEU A 470 -0.55 -7.50 -26.28
C LEU A 470 0.09 -8.67 -25.50
N ARG A 471 -0.54 -9.85 -25.48
CA ARG A 471 -0.07 -11.05 -24.77
C ARG A 471 0.84 -11.94 -25.63
N GLU A 472 0.80 -11.80 -26.95
CA GLU A 472 1.61 -12.60 -27.90
C GLU A 472 3.13 -12.42 -27.71
N ASP A 473 3.55 -11.32 -27.12
CA ASP A 473 4.93 -11.10 -26.66
C ASP A 473 5.20 -11.95 -25.39
N GLY A 474 5.51 -13.24 -25.55
CA GLY A 474 5.72 -14.25 -24.50
C GLY A 474 6.92 -14.04 -23.57
N VAL A 475 7.44 -12.81 -23.45
CA VAL A 475 8.60 -12.46 -22.62
C VAL A 475 8.14 -11.80 -21.33
N CYS A 476 8.74 -12.19 -20.19
CA CYS A 476 8.51 -11.50 -18.93
C CYS A 476 9.02 -10.04 -19.03
N TYR A 477 8.10 -9.09 -19.12
CA TYR A 477 8.44 -7.67 -19.26
C TYR A 477 9.30 -7.13 -18.10
N CYS A 478 9.15 -7.67 -16.89
CA CYS A 478 9.97 -7.29 -15.73
C CYS A 478 11.44 -7.66 -15.95
N THR A 479 11.73 -8.83 -16.55
CA THR A 479 13.10 -9.24 -16.85
C THR A 479 13.68 -8.45 -18.03
N GLN A 480 12.85 -8.08 -19.01
CA GLN A 480 13.27 -7.24 -20.13
C GLN A 480 13.61 -5.80 -19.70
N VAL A 481 12.79 -5.20 -18.83
CA VAL A 481 13.02 -3.87 -18.24
C VAL A 481 14.29 -3.87 -17.39
N ALA A 482 14.47 -4.89 -16.54
CA ALA A 482 15.68 -5.04 -15.74
C ALA A 482 16.93 -5.18 -16.61
N HIS A 483 16.88 -6.07 -17.61
CA HIS A 483 17.98 -6.28 -18.56
C HIS A 483 18.35 -5.00 -19.31
N LEU A 484 17.38 -4.25 -19.86
CA LEU A 484 17.67 -3.00 -20.56
C LEU A 484 18.27 -1.94 -19.63
N ASN A 485 17.81 -1.86 -18.39
CA ASN A 485 18.35 -0.95 -17.38
C ASN A 485 19.79 -1.32 -17.00
N ASP A 486 20.07 -2.61 -16.82
CA ASP A 486 21.41 -3.10 -16.50
C ASP A 486 22.38 -2.92 -17.66
N VAL A 487 21.93 -3.09 -18.91
CA VAL A 487 22.73 -2.79 -20.11
C VAL A 487 23.07 -1.30 -20.21
N ILE A 488 22.11 -0.40 -19.98
CA ILE A 488 22.37 1.05 -19.95
C ILE A 488 23.38 1.38 -18.85
N ARG A 489 23.21 0.80 -17.65
CA ARG A 489 24.12 1.03 -16.52
C ARG A 489 25.54 0.56 -16.82
N SER A 490 25.69 -0.65 -17.36
CA SER A 490 27.00 -1.20 -17.75
C SER A 490 27.69 -0.29 -18.76
N LYS A 491 27.00 0.14 -19.82
CA LYS A 491 27.60 1.01 -20.85
C LYS A 491 28.02 2.37 -20.32
N VAL A 492 27.24 2.94 -19.39
CA VAL A 492 27.60 4.20 -18.73
C VAL A 492 28.81 4.01 -17.82
N ASP A 493 28.87 2.92 -17.07
CA ASP A 493 30.02 2.60 -16.22
C ASP A 493 31.29 2.31 -17.06
N ASP A 494 31.17 1.60 -18.18
CA ASP A 494 32.26 1.35 -19.14
C ASP A 494 32.78 2.67 -19.76
N ALA A 495 31.87 3.60 -20.10
CA ALA A 495 32.23 4.92 -20.61
C ALA A 495 32.93 5.79 -19.55
N ILE A 496 32.49 5.70 -18.29
CA ILE A 496 33.15 6.39 -17.17
C ILE A 496 34.56 5.82 -16.94
N GLU A 497 34.73 4.50 -17.00
CA GLU A 497 36.03 3.86 -16.83
C GLU A 497 37.00 4.25 -17.96
N ALA A 498 36.53 4.27 -19.22
CA ALA A 498 37.33 4.75 -20.35
C ALA A 498 37.74 6.24 -20.21
N VAL A 499 36.89 7.08 -19.59
CA VAL A 499 37.23 8.48 -19.29
C VAL A 499 38.29 8.57 -18.19
N LEU A 500 38.22 7.71 -17.18
CA LEU A 500 39.18 7.66 -16.07
C LEU A 500 40.56 7.17 -16.54
N ASP A 501 40.61 6.22 -17.47
CA ASP A 501 41.85 5.72 -18.08
C ASP A 501 42.58 6.79 -18.91
N ILE A 502 41.83 7.67 -19.58
CA ILE A 502 42.39 8.71 -20.47
C ILE A 502 42.72 10.01 -19.70
N LEU A 503 41.97 10.35 -18.64
CA LEU A 503 42.21 11.52 -17.77
C LEU A 503 42.29 11.13 -16.27
N PRO A 504 43.46 10.71 -15.76
CA PRO A 504 43.64 10.26 -14.38
C PRO A 504 43.60 11.37 -13.29
N GLY A 505 43.11 12.58 -13.59
CA GLY A 505 43.20 13.76 -12.70
C GLY A 505 41.90 14.45 -12.31
N MET A 506 40.75 14.06 -12.87
CA MET A 506 39.44 14.71 -12.60
C MET A 506 38.60 13.97 -11.53
N ALA A 507 39.15 12.95 -10.88
CA ALA A 507 38.38 11.89 -10.21
C ALA A 507 37.91 12.18 -8.77
N GLU A 508 38.34 13.25 -8.09
CA GLU A 508 38.09 13.37 -6.65
C GLU A 508 36.70 13.91 -6.25
N LYS A 509 35.93 14.52 -7.16
CA LYS A 509 34.70 15.25 -6.76
C LYS A 509 33.33 14.60 -7.00
N PRO A 510 33.11 13.63 -7.91
CA PRO A 510 31.77 13.04 -8.08
C PRO A 510 31.54 11.69 -7.39
N GLN A 511 32.58 11.01 -6.88
CA GLN A 511 32.39 9.67 -6.29
C GLN A 511 31.71 9.71 -4.92
N LEU A 512 32.02 10.70 -4.08
CA LEU A 512 31.42 10.84 -2.74
C LEU A 512 29.91 11.10 -2.83
N ASP A 513 29.50 11.99 -3.74
CA ASP A 513 28.09 12.30 -3.98
C ASP A 513 27.33 11.10 -4.58
N ARG A 514 27.96 10.30 -5.46
CA ARG A 514 27.38 9.06 -6.01
C ARG A 514 27.20 7.99 -4.94
N ILE A 515 28.19 7.79 -4.07
CA ILE A 515 28.11 6.82 -2.98
C ILE A 515 27.03 7.24 -1.96
N GLN A 516 26.97 8.52 -1.60
CA GLN A 516 25.93 9.04 -0.72
C GLN A 516 24.54 8.86 -1.32
N LEU A 517 24.36 9.17 -2.62
CA LEU A 517 23.08 9.00 -3.30
C LEU A 517 22.66 7.52 -3.43
N GLN A 518 23.62 6.61 -3.61
CA GLN A 518 23.37 5.17 -3.58
C GLN A 518 22.96 4.70 -2.18
N GLN A 519 23.62 5.20 -1.13
CA GLN A 519 23.26 4.91 0.26
C GLN A 519 21.85 5.40 0.57
N ASP A 520 21.51 6.64 0.20
CA ASP A 520 20.18 7.22 0.41
C ASP A 520 19.10 6.45 -0.38
N LEU A 521 19.39 5.99 -1.60
CA LEU A 521 18.48 5.16 -2.38
C LEU A 521 18.28 3.77 -1.76
N THR A 522 19.33 3.16 -1.22
CA THR A 522 19.18 1.89 -0.48
C THR A 522 18.41 2.06 0.82
N ALA A 523 18.64 3.14 1.57
CA ALA A 523 17.92 3.46 2.79
C ALA A 523 16.43 3.68 2.51
N THR A 524 16.08 4.50 1.50
CA THR A 524 14.68 4.72 1.10
C THR A 524 14.02 3.43 0.59
N ARG A 525 14.75 2.55 -0.11
CA ARG A 525 14.23 1.23 -0.52
C ARG A 525 13.95 0.33 0.69
N GLU A 526 14.82 0.34 1.69
CA GLU A 526 14.62 -0.39 2.94
C GLU A 526 13.40 0.16 3.71
N GLU A 527 13.28 1.47 3.84
CA GLU A 527 12.13 2.14 4.46
C GLU A 527 10.82 1.81 3.74
N ILE A 528 10.79 1.83 2.40
CA ILE A 528 9.62 1.44 1.61
C ILE A 528 9.27 -0.03 1.85
N SER A 529 10.27 -0.91 1.94
CA SER A 529 10.04 -2.32 2.23
C SER A 529 9.48 -2.52 3.65
N GLU A 530 9.97 -1.76 4.63
CA GLU A 530 9.47 -1.79 5.99
C GLU A 530 8.03 -1.26 6.07
N LEU A 531 7.73 -0.14 5.41
CA LEU A 531 6.37 0.41 5.33
C LEU A 531 5.39 -0.57 4.67
N LYS A 532 5.81 -1.29 3.61
CA LYS A 532 5.00 -2.35 3.01
C LYS A 532 4.68 -3.49 3.99
N THR A 533 5.66 -3.93 4.77
CA THR A 533 5.42 -4.97 5.79
C THR A 533 4.48 -4.48 6.90
N ARG A 534 4.66 -3.24 7.37
CA ARG A 534 3.77 -2.61 8.35
C ARG A 534 2.35 -2.47 7.82
N LEU A 535 2.21 -2.06 6.55
CA LEU A 535 0.91 -1.96 5.88
C LEU A 535 0.22 -3.32 5.77
N HIS A 536 0.93 -4.37 5.35
CA HIS A 536 0.34 -5.71 5.30
C HIS A 536 -0.11 -6.22 6.68
N ILE A 537 0.68 -5.97 7.72
CA ILE A 537 0.28 -6.33 9.09
C ILE A 537 -0.97 -5.53 9.50
N ALA A 538 -0.99 -4.22 9.24
CA ALA A 538 -2.14 -3.35 9.54
C ALA A 538 -3.40 -3.77 8.78
N GLU A 539 -3.29 -4.16 7.50
CA GLU A 539 -4.40 -4.70 6.71
C GLU A 539 -4.96 -6.00 7.31
N LYS A 540 -4.08 -6.90 7.78
CA LYS A 540 -4.51 -8.13 8.45
C LYS A 540 -5.20 -7.84 9.78
N VAL A 541 -4.67 -6.91 10.59
CA VAL A 541 -5.29 -6.48 11.84
C VAL A 541 -6.66 -5.83 11.57
N LYS A 542 -6.75 -4.92 10.58
CA LYS A 542 -8.03 -4.33 10.15
C LYS A 542 -9.03 -5.42 9.77
N ARG A 543 -8.62 -6.42 8.97
CA ARG A 543 -9.52 -7.50 8.55
C ARG A 543 -10.01 -8.33 9.74
N ILE A 544 -9.14 -8.61 10.70
CA ILE A 544 -9.54 -9.32 11.94
C ILE A 544 -10.55 -8.48 12.73
N LEU A 545 -10.30 -7.17 12.89
CA LEU A 545 -11.22 -6.26 13.57
C LEU A 545 -12.57 -6.18 12.85
N GLU A 546 -12.60 -6.09 11.51
CA GLU A 546 -13.83 -6.13 10.72
C GLU A 546 -14.62 -7.42 10.98
N LEU A 547 -13.96 -8.57 10.95
CA LEU A 547 -14.60 -9.86 11.26
C LEU A 547 -15.10 -9.92 12.70
N GLN A 548 -14.36 -9.37 13.66
CA GLN A 548 -14.81 -9.24 15.03
C GLN A 548 -16.05 -8.36 15.15
N THR A 549 -16.11 -7.20 14.47
CA THR A 549 -17.31 -6.34 14.50
C THR A 549 -18.53 -7.02 13.91
N LEU A 550 -18.37 -7.79 12.82
CA LEU A 550 -19.46 -8.60 12.24
C LEU A 550 -19.92 -9.70 13.21
N ALA A 551 -18.98 -10.36 13.89
CA ALA A 551 -19.30 -11.37 14.89
C ALA A 551 -20.07 -10.79 16.10
N HIS A 552 -19.65 -9.61 16.59
CA HIS A 552 -20.38 -8.91 17.66
C HIS A 552 -21.77 -8.49 17.19
N GLY A 553 -21.93 -7.98 15.96
CA GLY A 553 -23.25 -7.63 15.41
C GLY A 553 -24.19 -8.84 15.30
N ALA A 554 -23.66 -10.02 14.93
CA ALA A 554 -24.43 -11.27 14.93
C ALA A 554 -24.80 -11.72 16.36
N GLN A 555 -23.90 -11.54 17.33
CA GLN A 555 -24.15 -11.82 18.74
C GLN A 555 -25.21 -10.88 19.33
N GLU A 556 -25.14 -9.58 19.04
CA GLU A 556 -26.15 -8.59 19.42
C GLU A 556 -27.52 -8.94 18.84
N GLY A 557 -27.57 -9.33 17.55
CA GLY A 557 -28.80 -9.82 16.91
C GLY A 557 -29.38 -11.05 17.61
N ALA A 558 -28.54 -12.02 17.99
CA ALA A 558 -28.99 -13.21 18.73
C ALA A 558 -29.50 -12.85 20.14
N CYS A 559 -28.83 -11.94 20.85
CA CYS A 559 -29.28 -11.44 22.14
C CYS A 559 -30.62 -10.71 22.04
N LEU A 560 -30.83 -9.89 21.00
CA LEU A 560 -32.09 -9.19 20.76
C LEU A 560 -33.23 -10.18 20.49
N LEU A 561 -33.02 -11.18 19.64
CA LEU A 561 -34.01 -12.23 19.37
C LEU A 561 -34.35 -13.02 20.64
N LEU A 562 -33.35 -13.31 21.49
CA LEU A 562 -33.57 -13.96 22.78
C LEU A 562 -34.41 -13.07 23.70
N THR A 563 -34.14 -11.77 23.75
CA THR A 563 -34.96 -10.84 24.55
C THR A 563 -36.38 -10.70 24.03
N GLU A 564 -36.60 -10.67 22.71
CA GLU A 564 -37.93 -10.63 22.10
C GLU A 564 -38.70 -11.92 22.37
N HIS A 565 -38.02 -13.07 22.31
CA HIS A 565 -38.63 -14.35 22.64
C HIS A 565 -39.02 -14.44 24.13
N LEU A 566 -38.14 -14.02 25.04
CA LEU A 566 -38.45 -13.98 26.46
C LEU A 566 -39.57 -12.99 26.77
N GLN A 567 -39.66 -11.85 26.07
CA GLN A 567 -40.78 -10.92 26.18
C GLN A 567 -42.08 -11.54 25.69
N TRP A 568 -42.05 -12.26 24.56
CA TRP A 568 -43.19 -12.99 24.04
C TRP A 568 -43.69 -14.06 25.01
N GLU A 569 -42.79 -14.85 25.60
CA GLU A 569 -43.15 -15.81 26.66
C GLU A 569 -43.77 -15.09 27.85
N LEU A 570 -43.20 -13.96 28.27
CA LEU A 570 -43.71 -13.18 29.41
C LEU A 570 -45.11 -12.59 29.14
N ASP A 571 -45.39 -12.17 27.90
CA ASP A 571 -46.71 -11.73 27.46
C ASP A 571 -47.73 -12.88 27.38
N GLU A 572 -47.27 -14.08 27.02
CA GLU A 572 -48.06 -15.33 27.05
C GLU A 572 -48.39 -15.72 28.50
N TRP A 573 -47.41 -15.67 29.42
CA TRP A 573 -47.59 -15.96 30.85
C TRP A 573 -48.42 -14.91 31.57
N THR A 574 -48.35 -13.63 31.17
CA THR A 574 -49.13 -12.55 31.79
C THR A 574 -50.56 -12.45 31.27
N GLY A 575 -50.95 -13.29 30.30
CA GLY A 575 -52.34 -13.38 29.83
C GLY A 575 -52.88 -12.06 29.27
N LYS A 576 -52.02 -11.21 28.72
CA LYS A 576 -52.45 -9.97 28.05
C LYS A 576 -52.97 -10.31 26.66
N GLN A 577 -54.18 -10.88 26.58
CA GLN A 577 -54.98 -10.69 25.37
C GLN A 577 -55.21 -9.18 25.17
N PRO A 578 -55.11 -8.65 23.94
CA PRO A 578 -55.42 -7.26 23.69
C PRO A 578 -56.93 -7.06 23.86
N LEU A 579 -57.34 -6.68 25.07
CA LEU A 579 -58.68 -6.23 25.40
C LEU A 579 -58.96 -4.92 24.67
N ASN A 580 -59.50 -5.03 23.46
CA ASN A 580 -60.09 -3.91 22.74
C ASN A 580 -61.51 -3.68 23.29
N VAL A 581 -61.59 -2.81 24.30
CA VAL A 581 -62.83 -2.17 24.72
C VAL A 581 -63.30 -1.20 23.64
N SER A 582 -64.44 -1.48 23.00
CA SER A 582 -65.22 -0.45 22.34
C SER A 582 -66.70 -0.76 22.41
N SER A 583 -67.38 -0.02 23.28
CA SER A 583 -68.82 0.08 23.42
C SER A 583 -69.44 0.55 22.11
N GLY A 584 -70.37 -0.24 21.56
CA GLY A 584 -71.11 0.07 20.34
C GLY A 584 -72.52 -0.52 20.39
N SER A 585 -73.47 0.38 20.60
CA SER A 585 -74.93 0.18 20.66
C SER A 585 -75.55 -0.52 19.44
N SER A 586 -76.74 -1.10 19.67
CA SER A 586 -77.85 -1.40 18.73
C SER A 586 -77.90 -2.80 18.10
N THR A 587 -79.02 -3.48 17.83
CA THR A 587 -80.45 -3.52 18.26
C THR A 587 -81.01 -4.74 17.48
N GLY A 588 -81.95 -5.51 18.08
CA GLY A 588 -82.77 -6.53 17.38
C GLY A 588 -82.21 -7.95 17.51
N ASP A 589 -82.95 -8.99 17.89
CA ASP A 589 -84.40 -9.14 17.92
C ASP A 589 -84.80 -10.32 18.83
N SER A 590 -86.07 -10.32 19.22
CA SER A 590 -86.64 -11.02 20.39
C SER A 590 -87.07 -12.47 20.12
N CYS A 591 -87.15 -13.29 21.19
CA CYS A 591 -88.16 -14.34 21.53
C CYS A 591 -87.52 -15.26 22.60
N SER A 592 -88.13 -15.72 23.71
CA SER A 592 -89.48 -15.73 24.25
C SER A 592 -89.37 -16.12 25.74
N MET A 593 -90.32 -15.65 26.55
CA MET A 593 -90.53 -15.99 27.97
C MET A 593 -90.68 -17.50 28.23
N GLY A 594 -90.31 -17.95 29.43
CA GLY A 594 -90.66 -19.30 29.91
C GLY A 594 -90.06 -19.75 31.25
N THR A 595 -90.50 -19.12 32.34
CA THR A 595 -90.77 -19.70 33.69
C THR A 595 -89.66 -20.35 34.54
N ASP A 596 -89.63 -19.86 35.79
CA ASP A 596 -88.93 -20.36 36.97
C ASP A 596 -89.23 -21.83 37.32
N SER A 597 -88.24 -22.54 37.88
CA SER A 597 -88.42 -23.37 39.08
C SER A 597 -87.08 -23.86 39.61
N GLU A 598 -86.80 -23.50 40.86
CA GLU A 598 -85.81 -24.15 41.73
C GLU A 598 -86.16 -25.63 41.92
N GLY A 599 -85.14 -26.49 41.91
CA GLY A 599 -85.29 -27.93 42.10
C GLY A 599 -83.98 -28.55 42.55
N GLU A 600 -83.99 -29.05 43.76
CA GLU A 600 -82.90 -29.59 44.57
C GLU A 600 -82.11 -30.74 43.94
N THR A 601 -80.83 -30.80 44.35
CA THR A 601 -79.95 -31.97 44.49
C THR A 601 -80.44 -33.34 44.00
N SER A 602 -79.72 -33.90 43.03
CA SER A 602 -79.40 -35.33 43.02
C SER A 602 -77.96 -35.57 42.56
N PHE A 603 -77.10 -35.88 43.53
CA PHE A 603 -75.84 -36.58 43.36
C PHE A 603 -76.09 -37.89 42.58
N THR A 604 -75.79 -37.93 41.29
CA THR A 604 -75.57 -39.19 40.57
C THR A 604 -74.07 -39.38 40.39
N ARG A 605 -73.54 -40.27 41.23
CA ARG A 605 -72.21 -40.88 41.17
C ARG A 605 -71.95 -41.34 39.74
N ALA A 606 -71.18 -40.57 38.98
CA ALA A 606 -70.68 -40.98 37.68
C ALA A 606 -69.76 -42.18 37.91
N GLU A 607 -70.23 -43.38 37.56
CA GLU A 607 -69.38 -44.53 37.36
C GLU A 607 -68.29 -44.12 36.37
N GLY A 608 -67.06 -43.97 36.86
CA GLY A 608 -65.91 -43.61 36.05
C GLY A 608 -65.69 -44.70 35.00
N ASN A 609 -65.95 -44.36 33.74
CA ASN A 609 -65.69 -45.24 32.61
C ASN A 609 -64.24 -45.77 32.70
N PRO A 610 -64.01 -47.10 32.78
CA PRO A 610 -62.67 -47.67 32.94
C PRO A 610 -61.72 -47.28 31.78
N SER A 611 -62.28 -46.97 30.61
CA SER A 611 -61.56 -46.45 29.43
C SER A 611 -60.90 -45.09 29.67
N VAL A 612 -61.58 -44.16 30.35
CA VAL A 612 -61.05 -42.80 30.58
C VAL A 612 -59.92 -42.82 31.60
N ILE A 613 -60.06 -43.66 32.64
CA ILE A 613 -59.00 -43.88 33.63
C ILE A 613 -57.78 -44.53 32.96
N GLN A 614 -57.99 -45.48 32.05
CA GLN A 614 -56.92 -46.12 31.28
C GLN A 614 -56.20 -45.13 30.34
N GLU A 615 -56.93 -44.25 29.66
CA GLU A 615 -56.35 -43.19 28.82
C GLU A 615 -55.53 -42.17 29.63
N LEU A 616 -55.99 -41.83 30.84
CA LEU A 616 -55.25 -40.96 31.78
C LEU A 616 -53.93 -41.61 32.23
N ILE A 617 -53.95 -42.89 32.59
CA ILE A 617 -52.73 -43.64 32.95
C ILE A 617 -51.75 -43.70 31.76
N GLN A 618 -52.25 -43.96 30.55
CA GLN A 618 -51.43 -43.94 29.33
C GLN A 618 -50.88 -42.54 29.02
N SER A 619 -51.66 -41.47 29.26
CA SER A 619 -51.20 -40.10 29.08
C SER A 619 -50.12 -39.72 30.08
N LEU A 620 -50.24 -40.18 31.33
CA LEU A 620 -49.23 -39.97 32.36
C LEU A 620 -47.93 -40.71 32.00
N ALA A 621 -48.03 -41.96 31.53
CA ALA A 621 -46.88 -42.75 31.06
C ALA A 621 -46.16 -42.07 29.87
N ARG A 622 -46.90 -41.56 28.89
CA ARG A 622 -46.34 -40.77 27.78
C ARG A 622 -45.66 -39.49 28.28
N SER A 623 -46.26 -38.82 29.27
CA SER A 623 -45.67 -37.60 29.85
C SER A 623 -44.39 -37.87 30.64
N SER A 624 -44.29 -39.02 31.34
CA SER A 624 -43.06 -39.43 32.02
C SER A 624 -41.97 -39.81 31.03
N GLU A 625 -42.31 -40.52 29.96
CA GLU A 625 -41.36 -40.88 28.90
C GLU A 625 -40.83 -39.63 28.18
N LEU A 626 -41.69 -38.66 27.89
CA LEU A 626 -41.27 -37.36 27.34
C LEU A 626 -40.32 -36.63 28.29
N LYS A 627 -40.60 -36.64 29.60
CA LYS A 627 -39.71 -36.04 30.61
C LYS A 627 -38.37 -36.76 30.70
N ASP A 628 -38.34 -38.09 30.57
CA ASP A 628 -37.10 -38.87 30.51
C ASP A 628 -36.31 -38.52 29.24
N HIS A 629 -36.98 -38.41 28.09
CA HIS A 629 -36.37 -38.04 26.83
C HIS A 629 -35.77 -36.62 26.86
N ILE A 630 -36.51 -35.65 27.40
CA ILE A 630 -36.01 -34.27 27.61
C ILE A 630 -34.78 -34.28 28.51
N ARG A 631 -34.79 -35.05 29.60
CA ARG A 631 -33.62 -35.19 30.49
C ARG A 631 -32.41 -35.75 29.75
N VAL A 632 -32.58 -36.78 28.93
CA VAL A 632 -31.50 -37.33 28.12
C VAL A 632 -30.97 -36.29 27.12
N LEU A 633 -31.85 -35.58 26.41
CA LEU A 633 -31.45 -34.51 25.47
C LEU A 633 -30.68 -33.38 26.16
N LEU A 634 -31.11 -32.95 27.35
CA LEU A 634 -30.40 -31.93 28.13
C LEU A 634 -28.99 -32.40 28.53
N THR A 635 -28.85 -33.64 29.00
CA THR A 635 -27.53 -34.19 29.34
C THR A 635 -26.63 -34.35 28.11
N ALA A 636 -27.20 -34.71 26.96
CA ALA A 636 -26.48 -34.81 25.70
C ALA A 636 -26.02 -33.43 25.19
N LEU A 637 -26.88 -32.41 25.31
CA LEU A 637 -26.55 -31.03 24.98
C LEU A 637 -25.46 -30.49 25.91
N GLU A 638 -25.57 -30.71 27.22
CA GLU A 638 -24.55 -30.29 28.19
C GLU A 638 -23.19 -30.92 27.89
N LYS A 639 -23.18 -32.22 27.55
CA LYS A 639 -21.96 -32.91 27.12
C LYS A 639 -21.40 -32.31 25.82
N SER A 640 -22.25 -32.10 24.81
CA SER A 640 -21.84 -31.47 23.54
C SER A 640 -21.28 -30.06 23.73
N VAL A 641 -21.87 -29.26 24.65
CA VAL A 641 -21.36 -27.93 25.00
C VAL A 641 -19.99 -28.04 25.66
N LYS A 642 -19.79 -28.95 26.62
CA LYS A 642 -18.48 -29.18 27.25
C LYS A 642 -17.43 -29.61 26.23
N ASP A 643 -17.78 -30.54 25.35
CA ASP A 643 -16.89 -31.01 24.28
C ASP A 643 -16.53 -29.84 23.34
N SER A 644 -17.52 -29.04 22.92
CA SER A 644 -17.28 -27.84 22.08
C SER A 644 -16.40 -26.79 22.77
N ASN A 645 -16.56 -26.59 24.08
CA ASN A 645 -15.75 -25.64 24.85
C ASN A 645 -14.32 -26.14 25.03
N SER A 646 -14.12 -27.43 25.27
CA SER A 646 -12.77 -28.03 25.32
C SER A 646 -12.06 -27.93 23.96
N GLN A 647 -12.77 -28.15 22.85
CA GLN A 647 -12.25 -27.98 21.50
C GLN A 647 -11.89 -26.51 21.22
N LYS A 648 -12.71 -25.56 21.66
CA LYS A 648 -12.39 -24.12 21.57
C LYS A 648 -11.12 -23.78 22.34
N LEU A 649 -10.99 -24.23 23.59
CA LEU A 649 -9.80 -24.01 24.41
C LEU A 649 -8.54 -24.59 23.74
N GLN A 650 -8.64 -25.80 23.18
CA GLN A 650 -7.56 -26.42 22.43
C GLN A 650 -7.19 -25.62 21.17
N SER A 651 -8.19 -25.11 20.43
CA SER A 651 -7.94 -24.27 19.25
C SER A 651 -7.22 -22.96 19.58
N VAL A 652 -7.56 -22.34 20.72
CA VAL A 652 -6.89 -21.13 21.22
C VAL A 652 -5.44 -21.44 21.61
N GLN A 653 -5.21 -22.58 22.29
CA GLN A 653 -3.87 -23.02 22.66
C GLN A 653 -2.99 -23.26 21.43
N ILE A 654 -3.49 -24.00 20.43
CA ILE A 654 -2.78 -24.25 19.17
C ILE A 654 -2.46 -22.93 18.47
N THR A 655 -3.42 -22.00 18.43
CA THR A 655 -3.23 -20.68 17.83
C THR A 655 -2.12 -19.89 18.54
N MET A 656 -2.10 -19.93 19.88
CA MET A 656 -1.04 -19.29 20.67
C MET A 656 0.33 -19.92 20.41
N ASP A 657 0.39 -21.26 20.31
CA ASP A 657 1.64 -21.98 20.04
C ASP A 657 2.16 -21.69 18.62
N ILE A 658 1.26 -21.53 17.64
CA ILE A 658 1.59 -21.07 16.28
C ILE A 658 2.17 -19.65 16.32
N PHE A 659 1.55 -18.72 17.04
CA PHE A 659 2.07 -17.36 17.17
C PHE A 659 3.46 -17.32 17.84
N ARG A 660 3.67 -18.16 18.86
CA ARG A 660 4.98 -18.31 19.50
C ARG A 660 6.04 -18.84 18.53
N ALA A 661 5.73 -19.90 17.80
CA ALA A 661 6.65 -20.45 16.80
C ALA A 661 6.97 -19.44 15.68
N HIS A 662 5.99 -18.65 15.23
CA HIS A 662 6.23 -17.57 14.27
C HIS A 662 7.14 -16.48 14.84
N SER A 663 6.94 -16.07 16.09
CA SER A 663 7.80 -15.09 16.76
C SER A 663 9.24 -15.60 16.86
N ASP A 664 9.42 -16.85 17.28
CA ASP A 664 10.74 -17.49 17.40
C ASP A 664 11.43 -17.61 16.04
N LEU A 665 10.68 -17.98 15.00
CA LEU A 665 11.19 -18.05 13.62
C LEU A 665 11.64 -16.69 13.09
N ILE A 666 10.84 -15.63 13.33
CA ILE A 666 11.18 -14.26 12.93
C ILE A 666 12.45 -13.81 13.66
N PHE A 667 12.57 -14.09 14.96
CA PHE A 667 13.76 -13.77 15.73
C PHE A 667 14.99 -14.52 15.23
N ALA A 668 14.86 -15.83 14.96
CA ALA A 668 15.93 -16.64 14.39
C ALA A 668 16.39 -16.13 13.02
N TYR A 669 15.44 -15.76 12.14
CA TYR A 669 15.73 -15.16 10.83
C TYR A 669 16.44 -13.81 10.95
N LYS A 670 15.99 -12.92 11.84
CA LYS A 670 16.66 -11.63 12.08
C LYS A 670 18.10 -11.84 12.57
N ASN A 671 18.31 -12.80 13.46
CA ASN A 671 19.63 -13.12 13.98
C ASN A 671 20.54 -13.74 12.92
N SER A 672 20.04 -14.64 12.08
CA SER A 672 20.83 -15.19 10.97
C SER A 672 21.18 -14.12 9.95
N LYS A 673 20.23 -13.26 9.56
CA LYS A 673 20.47 -12.11 8.68
C LYS A 673 21.56 -11.19 9.24
N LYS A 674 21.51 -10.87 10.54
CA LYS A 674 22.56 -10.07 11.20
C LYS A 674 23.92 -10.77 11.13
N LYS A 675 24.00 -12.06 11.42
CA LYS A 675 25.25 -12.84 11.31
C LYS A 675 25.84 -12.81 9.90
N TYR A 676 25.00 -12.95 8.86
CA TYR A 676 25.48 -12.88 7.47
C TYR A 676 25.94 -11.48 7.08
N LYS A 677 25.26 -10.43 7.55
CA LYS A 677 25.69 -9.05 7.38
C LYS A 677 27.06 -8.81 8.04
N ASP A 678 27.22 -9.23 9.30
CA ASP A 678 28.49 -9.11 10.03
C ASP A 678 29.63 -9.90 9.36
N GLN A 679 29.33 -11.06 8.75
CA GLN A 679 30.29 -11.83 7.96
C GLN A 679 30.70 -11.12 6.66
N LEU A 680 29.73 -10.51 5.96
CA LEU A 680 29.99 -9.75 4.75
C LEU A 680 30.86 -8.53 5.04
N GLU A 681 30.55 -7.78 6.11
CA GLU A 681 31.35 -6.61 6.54
C GLU A 681 32.80 -7.02 6.87
N LYS A 682 33.01 -8.17 7.53
CA LYS A 682 34.35 -8.71 7.79
C LYS A 682 35.10 -9.05 6.50
N LEU A 683 34.46 -9.69 5.54
CA LEU A 683 35.07 -10.01 4.24
C LEU A 683 35.39 -8.74 3.44
N GLN A 684 34.50 -7.75 3.45
CA GLN A 684 34.73 -6.46 2.83
C GLN A 684 35.93 -5.73 3.45
N LEU A 685 36.03 -5.74 4.78
CA LEU A 685 37.16 -5.13 5.48
C LEU A 685 38.48 -5.85 5.18
N GLN A 686 38.45 -7.18 5.09
CA GLN A 686 39.61 -7.96 4.66
C GLN A 686 40.01 -7.65 3.21
N MET A 687 39.05 -7.58 2.28
CA MET A 687 39.32 -7.19 0.89
C MET A 687 39.86 -5.76 0.78
N ALA A 688 39.33 -4.83 1.57
CA ALA A 688 39.83 -3.46 1.61
C ALA A 688 41.30 -3.41 2.06
N SER A 689 41.64 -4.08 3.15
CA SER A 689 43.03 -4.17 3.63
C SER A 689 43.96 -4.84 2.61
N MET A 690 43.53 -5.94 1.97
CA MET A 690 44.31 -6.58 0.89
C MET A 690 44.47 -5.64 -0.31
N SER A 691 43.44 -4.87 -0.66
CA SER A 691 43.51 -3.91 -1.77
C SER A 691 44.44 -2.74 -1.46
N GLU A 692 44.51 -2.27 -0.21
CA GLU A 692 45.46 -1.24 0.23
C GLU A 692 46.89 -1.77 0.16
N GLN A 693 47.15 -2.99 0.63
CA GLN A 693 48.46 -3.64 0.51
C GLN A 693 48.90 -3.77 -0.95
N HIS A 694 48.02 -4.24 -1.85
CA HIS A 694 48.33 -4.31 -3.27
C HIS A 694 48.60 -2.92 -3.88
N LYS A 695 47.88 -1.87 -3.45
CA LYS A 695 48.16 -0.49 -3.90
C LYS A 695 49.54 -0.01 -3.44
N GLU A 696 49.91 -0.29 -2.20
CA GLU A 696 51.23 0.04 -1.65
C GLU A 696 52.35 -0.71 -2.39
N GLU A 697 52.17 -2.01 -2.68
CA GLU A 697 53.12 -2.80 -3.47
C GLU A 697 53.29 -2.24 -4.88
N ILE A 698 52.17 -1.93 -5.57
CA ILE A 698 52.21 -1.30 -6.90
C ILE A 698 52.91 0.05 -6.85
N HIS A 699 52.67 0.86 -5.80
CA HIS A 699 53.34 2.14 -5.62
C HIS A 699 54.86 1.97 -5.44
N CYS A 700 55.29 1.03 -4.60
CA CYS A 700 56.70 0.72 -4.39
C CYS A 700 57.37 0.26 -5.68
N LEU A 701 56.71 -0.61 -6.45
CA LEU A 701 57.21 -1.08 -7.74
C LEU A 701 57.34 0.07 -8.75
N LYS A 702 56.34 0.96 -8.85
CA LYS A 702 56.41 2.16 -9.70
C LYS A 702 57.59 3.05 -9.33
N GLU A 703 57.81 3.32 -8.04
CA GLU A 703 58.98 4.10 -7.61
C GLU A 703 60.30 3.40 -7.96
N THR A 704 60.39 2.08 -7.83
CA THR A 704 61.61 1.36 -8.22
C THR A 704 61.88 1.43 -9.73
N ILE A 705 60.84 1.32 -10.55
CA ILE A 705 60.95 1.48 -12.01
C ILE A 705 61.42 2.89 -12.35
N GLN A 706 60.81 3.92 -11.75
CA GLN A 706 61.22 5.31 -11.97
C GLN A 706 62.70 5.54 -11.60
N ARG A 707 63.17 5.02 -10.45
CA ARG A 707 64.58 5.12 -10.07
C ARG A 707 65.51 4.40 -11.05
N LEU A 708 65.08 3.27 -11.61
CA LEU A 708 65.85 2.53 -12.62
C LEU A 708 65.90 3.29 -13.96
N GLU A 709 64.79 3.92 -14.37
CA GLU A 709 64.73 4.79 -15.56
C GLU A 709 65.67 5.99 -15.40
N GLU A 710 65.63 6.68 -14.25
CA GLU A 710 66.54 7.80 -13.94
C GLU A 710 68.02 7.34 -13.98
N CYS A 711 68.33 6.15 -13.46
CA CYS A 711 69.69 5.58 -13.54
C CYS A 711 70.11 5.21 -14.97
N GLN A 712 69.16 4.82 -15.82
CA GLN A 712 69.40 4.50 -17.22
C GLN A 712 69.63 5.76 -18.05
N GLU A 713 68.84 6.81 -17.83
CA GLU A 713 69.03 8.13 -18.43
C GLU A 713 70.36 8.78 -18.02
N ALA A 714 70.79 8.61 -16.77
CA ALA A 714 72.10 9.06 -16.30
C ALA A 714 73.26 8.31 -16.98
N LYS A 715 73.07 7.04 -17.38
CA LYS A 715 74.09 6.27 -18.12
C LYS A 715 74.15 6.66 -19.60
N THR A 716 73.00 6.84 -20.26
CA THR A 716 72.95 7.23 -21.68
C THR A 716 73.46 8.66 -21.91
N SER A 717 73.25 9.57 -20.96
CA SER A 717 73.83 10.92 -20.98
C SER A 717 75.33 10.94 -20.67
N GLY A 718 75.86 9.97 -19.93
CA GLY A 718 77.30 9.80 -19.71
C GLY A 718 78.06 9.26 -20.93
N GLU A 719 77.43 8.41 -21.74
CA GLU A 719 78.03 7.83 -22.95
C GLU A 719 78.03 8.78 -24.16
N THR A 720 77.25 9.86 -24.14
CA THR A 720 77.25 10.89 -25.20
C THR A 720 78.30 12.00 -24.99
N LEU A 721 79.07 11.96 -23.89
CA LEU A 721 80.14 12.91 -23.56
C LEU A 721 81.56 12.33 -23.68
N LEU A 722 81.71 11.12 -24.20
CA LEU A 722 82.97 10.50 -24.62
C LEU A 722 83.00 10.38 -26.14
#